data_AF-A0A3P4B3N0-F1
#
_entry.id   AF-A0A3P4B3N0-F1
#
_cell.length_a   1.000
_cell.length_b   1.000
_cell.length_c   1.000
_cell.angle_alpha   90.00
_cell.angle_beta   90.00
_cell.angle_gamma   90.00
#
_symmetry.space_group_name_H-M   'P 1'
#
loop_
_entity.id
_entity.type
_entity.pdbx_description
1 polymer ?
#
loop_
_entity_poly.entity_id
_entity_poly.type
_entity_poly.pdbx_seq_one_letter_code
_entity_poly.pdbx_strand_id
1 'polypeptide(L)'
;MNETVRSPVDIEALIDDRPEDGVFRVHRDVYTSPDVFQLEMAEFFEKGWVFVGLASELPRPNDYKTVAISRYPLLLTRDDAGELHCFINSCRHRGMVLVPHQNGNQRYHSCRYHGWVFDSAGRCAELTQKEEGCYPPALNPRLADLQPVARFANYRGFLFASLSPDVPELEAHLGDAKKFLDLTLDKGADGMEFVPGATRYTFRANWKLQIENALDIYHFGYTHASYIDLLARRATDKLKGQASAEEKDIQGSFGFRGGHAVQWRENARVTPTLLERRKASYSRALDEVGTRWAGYGVNVTIFPNLQIVENVSSLILRVIRPLRADLTEMEVRCLAPVGEDPDLREARIRDYEDFFGAGGFATPDDSVVYELSQRGLEAAQADWTLGYLRGMDRSRLPATNPYEQELGIVSEDWTLGPRTVGDESRFHGTYRAWRERLGRGPRDARADAPQGRHRAGTASASQAPGRSPPAAVSAGWHTVASLADLAPGRPRRVHVGTLAIALVRQGDEIHAISDRCSHGAGSLSEGRVDGREIECPFHGGRFDLSSGAPTSAPCTKPVKRWPARIDDGRVQILLDETSPAEDSGMLPLRVTRRYMAAAAILALEFEHAQGAPLPGFSAGAHLDLMLPSGLARSYSLCNDPADPSVYRIAVQLAKPSLGGSEEVHAALHENVRIATSMPVNDFELDEHAPASLLIAGGIGVTPLMAMAYRLQALGRRFELHYACRSRDCMAFLPELQARLGPALHLHPGDEAGCRLDLEALLEGASRDSAIYVCGPDRLISAVEATARKLGWPDGRVRKETFGAVPGAAGPRPASLP
;
A
#
# COMPACT_ATOMS: atom_id res chain seq x y z
N MET A 1 32.67 -25.93 2.62
CA MET A 1 32.55 -25.34 1.28
C MET A 1 31.50 -24.26 1.40
N ASN A 2 31.92 -23.01 1.30
CA ASN A 2 31.06 -21.83 1.37
C ASN A 2 30.35 -21.67 0.03
N GLU A 3 29.03 -21.82 0.00
CA GLU A 3 28.21 -21.25 -1.06
C GLU A 3 27.67 -19.91 -0.54
N THR A 4 28.33 -18.84 -0.96
CA THR A 4 27.75 -17.51 -1.02
C THR A 4 26.47 -17.60 -1.85
N VAL A 5 25.34 -17.24 -1.24
CA VAL A 5 24.06 -17.07 -1.95
C VAL A 5 24.28 -15.95 -2.97
N ARG A 6 24.61 -16.30 -4.21
CA ARG A 6 24.56 -15.37 -5.35
C ARG A 6 23.10 -14.97 -5.54
N SER A 7 22.87 -13.67 -5.72
CA SER A 7 21.58 -13.17 -6.21
C SER A 7 21.27 -13.84 -7.57
N PRO A 8 20.03 -14.29 -7.81
CA PRO A 8 19.65 -14.92 -9.08
C PRO A 8 19.61 -13.95 -10.27
N VAL A 9 19.74 -12.63 -10.05
CA VAL A 9 19.68 -11.59 -11.09
C VAL A 9 21.07 -11.04 -11.41
N ASP A 10 21.48 -11.13 -12.68
CA ASP A 10 22.72 -10.53 -13.20
C ASP A 10 22.52 -9.03 -13.48
N ILE A 11 22.91 -8.19 -12.52
CA ILE A 11 22.76 -6.73 -12.58
C ILE A 11 23.55 -6.12 -13.75
N GLU A 12 24.73 -6.66 -14.06
CA GLU A 12 25.57 -6.13 -15.14
C GLU A 12 24.90 -6.33 -16.51
N ALA A 13 24.13 -7.40 -16.67
CA ALA A 13 23.37 -7.68 -17.88
C ALA A 13 22.14 -6.76 -18.08
N LEU A 14 21.74 -5.97 -17.08
CA LEU A 14 20.54 -5.13 -17.16
C LEU A 14 20.77 -3.74 -17.76
N ILE A 15 22.03 -3.32 -17.95
CA ILE A 15 22.39 -2.03 -18.54
C ILE A 15 23.44 -2.27 -19.63
N ASP A 16 23.09 -2.00 -20.88
CA ASP A 16 24.03 -2.02 -22.00
C ASP A 16 24.50 -0.58 -22.29
N ASP A 17 25.74 -0.29 -21.89
CA ASP A 17 26.39 1.02 -21.91
C ASP A 17 27.67 0.92 -22.74
N ARG A 18 27.54 1.18 -24.05
CA ARG A 18 28.64 1.17 -25.04
C ARG A 18 28.60 2.50 -25.81
N PRO A 19 29.01 3.60 -25.17
CA PRO A 19 28.85 4.94 -25.73
C PRO A 19 29.67 5.15 -27.02
N GLU A 20 30.81 4.48 -27.17
CA GLU A 20 31.61 4.46 -28.40
C GLU A 20 30.88 3.86 -29.60
N ASP A 21 29.96 2.92 -29.37
CA ASP A 21 29.10 2.30 -30.37
C ASP A 21 27.79 3.10 -30.57
N GLY A 22 27.58 4.18 -29.81
CA GLY A 22 26.31 4.91 -29.78
C GLY A 22 25.16 4.14 -29.13
N VAL A 23 25.46 3.22 -28.21
CA VAL A 23 24.47 2.36 -27.54
C VAL A 23 24.35 2.71 -26.06
N PHE A 24 23.13 3.02 -25.63
CA PHE A 24 22.71 3.01 -24.23
C PHE A 24 21.29 2.48 -24.13
N ARG A 25 21.07 1.40 -23.38
CA ARG A 25 19.72 0.84 -23.18
C ARG A 25 19.60 0.17 -21.81
N VAL A 26 18.40 0.24 -21.26
CA VAL A 26 18.05 -0.28 -19.92
C VAL A 26 17.07 -1.44 -20.10
N HIS A 27 17.39 -2.59 -19.51
CA HIS A 27 16.54 -3.78 -19.58
C HIS A 27 15.27 -3.55 -18.75
N ARG A 28 14.13 -4.07 -19.19
CA ARG A 28 12.84 -3.79 -18.55
C ARG A 28 12.69 -4.36 -17.15
N ASP A 29 13.45 -5.39 -16.81
CA ASP A 29 13.49 -5.96 -15.44
C ASP A 29 13.91 -4.93 -14.39
N VAL A 30 14.65 -3.89 -14.79
CA VAL A 30 14.99 -2.77 -13.91
C VAL A 30 13.74 -2.11 -13.31
N TYR A 31 12.61 -2.14 -14.02
CA TYR A 31 11.35 -1.55 -13.56
C TYR A 31 10.32 -2.56 -13.06
N THR A 32 10.42 -3.82 -13.46
CA THR A 32 9.35 -4.81 -13.29
C THR A 32 9.72 -5.93 -12.33
N SER A 33 11.02 -6.24 -12.16
CA SER A 33 11.46 -7.36 -11.35
C SER A 33 11.32 -7.09 -9.85
N PRO A 34 10.57 -7.94 -9.11
CA PRO A 34 10.51 -7.85 -7.64
C PRO A 34 11.85 -8.09 -6.97
N ASP A 35 12.71 -8.94 -7.55
CA ASP A 35 14.03 -9.26 -7.00
C ASP A 35 14.97 -8.06 -7.12
N VAL A 36 14.97 -7.40 -8.29
CA VAL A 36 15.69 -6.14 -8.48
C VAL A 36 15.21 -5.09 -7.48
N PHE A 37 13.89 -4.96 -7.30
CA PHE A 37 13.33 -4.03 -6.33
C PHE A 37 13.80 -4.30 -4.89
N GLN A 38 13.86 -5.56 -4.45
CA GLN A 38 14.39 -5.88 -3.12
C GLN A 38 15.86 -5.49 -2.96
N LEU A 39 16.68 -5.69 -4.00
CA LEU A 39 18.08 -5.24 -4.01
C LEU A 39 18.16 -3.71 -3.94
N GLU A 40 17.31 -3.00 -4.69
CA GLU A 40 17.25 -1.54 -4.62
C GLU A 40 16.91 -1.04 -3.22
N MET A 41 15.93 -1.66 -2.56
CA MET A 41 15.54 -1.29 -1.20
C MET A 41 16.72 -1.49 -0.23
N ALA A 42 17.41 -2.62 -0.34
CA ALA A 42 18.56 -2.93 0.50
C ALA A 42 19.73 -1.96 0.26
N GLU A 43 20.13 -1.74 -1.00
CA GLU A 43 21.37 -1.03 -1.32
C GLU A 43 21.22 0.49 -1.33
N PHE A 44 20.11 1.03 -1.84
CA PHE A 44 19.90 2.48 -1.93
C PHE A 44 19.15 3.04 -0.74
N PHE A 45 18.03 2.43 -0.35
CA PHE A 45 17.18 3.00 0.69
C PHE A 45 17.68 2.63 2.09
N GLU A 46 18.04 1.36 2.33
CA GLU A 46 18.49 0.93 3.66
C GLU A 46 19.98 1.27 3.89
N LYS A 47 20.85 1.05 2.89
CA LYS A 47 22.29 1.29 3.00
C LYS A 47 22.78 2.62 2.44
N GLY A 48 21.91 3.45 1.85
CA GLY A 48 22.27 4.76 1.31
C GLY A 48 21.79 5.92 2.17
N TRP A 49 22.24 7.12 1.80
CA TRP A 49 21.68 8.35 2.35
C TRP A 49 20.31 8.58 1.74
N VAL A 50 19.30 8.73 2.58
CA VAL A 50 17.92 8.99 2.20
C VAL A 50 17.46 10.26 2.88
N PHE A 51 16.84 11.17 2.12
CA PHE A 51 16.26 12.38 2.68
C PHE A 51 15.04 12.03 3.54
N VAL A 52 15.00 12.60 4.76
CA VAL A 52 13.97 12.29 5.77
C VAL A 52 13.18 13.51 6.25
N GLY A 53 13.56 14.73 5.85
CA GLY A 53 12.78 15.94 6.17
C GLY A 53 13.63 17.19 6.31
N LEU A 54 12.98 18.29 6.70
CA LEU A 54 13.67 19.56 6.99
C LEU A 54 13.73 19.82 8.50
N ALA A 55 14.81 20.44 8.96
CA ALA A 55 14.97 20.87 10.34
C ALA A 55 13.90 21.89 10.77
N SER A 56 13.37 22.69 9.83
CA SER A 56 12.29 23.65 10.06
C SER A 56 10.93 22.99 10.35
N GLU A 57 10.77 21.69 10.11
CA GLU A 57 9.58 20.93 10.53
C GLU A 57 9.58 20.59 12.03
N LEU A 58 10.73 20.77 12.70
CA LEU A 58 10.89 20.59 14.14
C LEU A 58 11.43 21.90 14.74
N PRO A 59 10.68 23.02 14.74
CA PRO A 59 11.21 24.32 15.16
C PRO A 59 11.42 24.45 16.67
N ARG A 60 10.67 23.71 17.50
CA ARG A 60 10.68 23.86 18.96
C ARG A 60 11.28 22.63 19.65
N PRO A 61 11.83 22.79 20.87
CA PRO A 61 12.22 21.66 21.70
C PRO A 61 11.08 20.68 21.89
N ASN A 62 11.38 19.39 21.79
CA ASN A 62 10.46 18.25 21.87
C ASN A 62 9.49 18.10 20.71
N ASP A 63 9.63 18.88 19.62
CA ASP A 63 8.90 18.56 18.39
C ASP A 63 9.40 17.21 17.85
N TYR A 64 8.49 16.43 17.28
CA TYR A 64 8.79 15.16 16.63
C TYR A 64 8.08 15.04 15.28
N LYS A 65 8.64 14.21 14.41
CA LYS A 65 8.05 13.79 13.13
C LYS A 65 8.35 12.32 12.88
N THR A 66 7.38 11.59 12.34
CA THR A 66 7.60 10.20 11.91
C THR A 66 7.70 10.10 10.40
N VAL A 67 8.67 9.34 9.91
CA VAL A 67 8.85 9.03 8.49
C VAL A 67 9.19 7.55 8.32
N ALA A 68 9.46 7.10 7.10
CA ALA A 68 9.93 5.75 6.84
C ALA A 68 11.08 5.75 5.83
N ILE A 69 12.03 4.84 6.02
CA ILE A 69 13.01 4.44 5.02
C ILE A 69 12.70 2.98 4.66
N SER A 70 12.42 2.69 3.39
CA SER A 70 11.98 1.34 2.99
C SER A 70 10.78 0.92 3.89
N ARG A 71 10.93 -0.21 4.57
CA ARG A 71 10.00 -0.79 5.55
C ARG A 71 10.20 -0.32 7.01
N TYR A 72 11.22 0.48 7.30
CA TYR A 72 11.58 0.85 8.67
C TYR A 72 10.92 2.17 9.08
N PRO A 73 10.08 2.17 10.13
CA PRO A 73 9.51 3.40 10.66
C PRO A 73 10.59 4.15 11.46
N LEU A 74 10.72 5.45 11.22
CA LEU A 74 11.67 6.33 11.87
C LEU A 74 10.97 7.42 12.67
N LEU A 75 11.63 7.88 13.72
CA LEU A 75 11.21 8.97 14.59
C LEU A 75 12.31 10.03 14.60
N LEU A 76 12.04 11.18 13.99
CA LEU A 76 12.85 12.38 14.14
C LEU A 76 12.36 13.16 15.34
N THR A 77 13.29 13.66 16.15
CA THR A 77 12.98 14.52 17.29
C THR A 77 13.93 15.70 17.34
N ARG A 78 13.47 16.82 17.90
CA ARG A 78 14.36 17.81 18.50
C ARG A 78 14.26 17.64 20.01
N ASP A 79 15.37 17.41 20.69
CA ASP A 79 15.34 17.25 22.14
C ASP A 79 15.18 18.58 22.90
N ASP A 80 15.25 18.54 24.23
CA ASP A 80 15.14 19.72 25.08
C ASP A 80 16.39 20.62 25.05
N ALA A 81 17.54 20.10 24.63
CA ALA A 81 18.76 20.85 24.36
C ALA A 81 18.77 21.51 22.96
N GLY A 82 17.82 21.14 22.10
CA GLY A 82 17.70 21.64 20.73
C GLY A 82 18.45 20.80 19.69
N GLU A 83 19.03 19.66 20.07
CA GLU A 83 19.70 18.73 19.16
C GLU A 83 18.68 17.89 18.38
N LEU A 84 19.00 17.61 17.12
CA LEU A 84 18.15 16.79 16.26
C LEU A 84 18.62 15.33 16.30
N HIS A 85 17.67 14.41 16.45
CA HIS A 85 17.94 12.98 16.48
C HIS A 85 17.06 12.23 15.50
N CYS A 86 17.48 11.01 15.14
CA CYS A 86 16.70 10.10 14.31
C CYS A 86 16.84 8.67 14.84
N PHE A 87 15.71 8.08 15.23
CA PHE A 87 15.64 6.74 15.82
C PHE A 87 14.80 5.80 14.97
N ILE A 88 15.05 4.49 15.09
CA ILE A 88 14.06 3.48 14.70
C ILE A 88 12.85 3.65 15.62
N ASN A 89 11.68 3.93 15.05
CA ASN A 89 10.43 4.13 15.78
C ASN A 89 9.82 2.79 16.20
N SER A 90 10.55 2.09 17.07
CA SER A 90 10.24 0.76 17.55
C SER A 90 10.75 0.62 18.98
N CYS A 91 9.82 0.46 19.93
CA CYS A 91 10.16 0.23 21.33
C CYS A 91 11.09 -0.98 21.47
N ARG A 92 12.18 -0.80 22.23
CA ARG A 92 13.19 -1.85 22.45
C ARG A 92 12.69 -3.09 23.19
N HIS A 93 11.53 -3.00 23.83
CA HIS A 93 10.95 -4.14 24.56
C HIS A 93 10.33 -5.19 23.63
N ARG A 94 9.30 -4.82 22.85
CA ARG A 94 8.53 -5.76 22.00
C ARG A 94 8.23 -5.23 20.60
N GLY A 95 8.94 -4.20 20.15
CA GLY A 95 8.85 -3.70 18.77
C GLY A 95 7.61 -2.86 18.46
N MET A 96 6.88 -2.39 19.48
CA MET A 96 5.73 -1.52 19.27
C MET A 96 6.18 -0.20 18.63
N VAL A 97 5.51 0.23 17.56
CA VAL A 97 5.72 1.57 16.98
C VAL A 97 5.41 2.62 18.04
N LEU A 98 6.45 3.26 18.56
CA LEU A 98 6.36 4.10 19.75
C LEU A 98 5.45 5.31 19.51
N VAL A 99 5.61 5.93 18.34
CA VAL A 99 4.88 7.13 17.95
C VAL A 99 4.16 6.86 16.62
N PRO A 100 2.83 6.63 16.63
CA PRO A 100 2.08 6.36 15.40
C PRO A 100 1.58 7.64 14.71
N HIS A 101 1.71 8.80 15.35
CA HIS A 101 1.25 10.09 14.81
C HIS A 101 2.35 10.75 13.97
N GLN A 102 1.97 11.42 12.89
CA GLN A 102 2.92 11.95 11.90
C GLN A 102 3.84 13.04 12.44
N ASN A 103 3.33 13.89 13.34
CA ASN A 103 4.06 14.96 13.99
C ASN A 103 3.38 15.35 15.31
N GLY A 104 4.11 16.08 16.15
CA GLY A 104 3.60 16.63 17.40
C GLY A 104 4.71 17.26 18.22
N ASN A 105 4.38 17.63 19.46
CA ASN A 105 5.36 18.10 20.45
C ASN A 105 5.17 17.29 21.73
N GLN A 106 6.20 16.54 22.13
CA GLN A 106 6.11 15.66 23.29
C GLN A 106 7.51 15.33 23.83
N ARG A 107 7.76 15.68 25.10
CA ARG A 107 9.06 15.42 25.76
C ARG A 107 9.28 13.94 26.09
N TYR A 108 8.21 13.22 26.45
CA TYR A 108 8.28 11.82 26.86
C TYR A 108 7.31 10.97 26.05
N HIS A 109 7.83 9.95 25.38
CA HIS A 109 7.09 8.99 24.60
C HIS A 109 6.92 7.69 25.40
N SER A 110 5.73 7.46 25.93
CA SER A 110 5.41 6.20 26.64
C SER A 110 4.91 5.15 25.65
N CYS A 111 5.52 3.96 25.69
CA CYS A 111 5.10 2.81 24.92
C CYS A 111 3.73 2.33 25.43
N ARG A 112 2.71 2.40 24.57
CA ARG A 112 1.33 2.00 24.90
C ARG A 112 1.16 0.50 25.17
N TYR A 113 2.21 -0.30 24.97
CA TYR A 113 2.16 -1.72 25.26
C TYR A 113 2.48 -2.02 26.73
N HIS A 114 3.68 -1.67 27.19
CA HIS A 114 4.16 -2.03 28.54
C HIS A 114 4.71 -0.85 29.33
N GLY A 115 4.44 0.39 28.89
CA GLY A 115 4.72 1.59 29.67
C GLY A 115 6.16 2.08 29.65
N TRP A 116 7.10 1.42 28.96
CA TRP A 116 8.48 1.93 28.85
C TRP A 116 8.48 3.36 28.28
N VAL A 117 9.14 4.28 28.97
CA VAL A 117 9.13 5.70 28.63
C VAL A 117 10.48 6.11 28.06
N PHE A 118 10.45 6.83 26.95
CA PHE A 118 11.62 7.39 26.29
C PHE A 118 11.52 8.90 26.27
N ASP A 119 12.61 9.61 26.51
CA ASP A 119 12.65 11.06 26.29
C ASP A 119 12.88 11.42 24.80
N SER A 120 12.82 12.71 24.49
CA SER A 120 13.03 13.23 23.14
C SER A 120 14.47 13.06 22.62
N ALA A 121 15.43 12.74 23.49
CA ALA A 121 16.79 12.33 23.13
C ALA A 121 16.91 10.79 22.95
N GLY A 122 15.79 10.07 22.99
CA GLY A 122 15.72 8.62 22.81
C GLY A 122 16.16 7.80 24.02
N ARG A 123 16.49 8.44 25.15
CA ARG A 123 16.93 7.72 26.35
C ARG A 123 15.74 7.07 27.02
N CYS A 124 15.90 5.84 27.50
CA CYS A 124 14.89 5.18 28.33
C CYS A 124 14.85 5.88 29.70
N ALA A 125 13.90 6.80 29.85
CA ALA A 125 13.70 7.57 31.07
C ALA A 125 13.09 6.71 32.18
N GLU A 126 12.23 5.75 31.82
CA GLU A 126 11.56 4.89 32.79
C GLU A 126 11.37 3.46 32.26
N LEU A 127 11.86 2.49 33.02
CA LEU A 127 11.50 1.08 32.90
C LEU A 127 10.36 0.80 33.88
N THR A 128 9.19 0.45 33.35
CA THR A 128 8.00 0.19 34.15
C THR A 128 8.27 -0.91 35.17
N GLN A 129 7.98 -0.63 36.44
CA GLN A 129 8.16 -1.57 37.56
C GLN A 129 9.57 -2.17 37.60
N LYS A 130 10.61 -1.34 37.48
CA LYS A 130 12.00 -1.81 37.33
C LYS A 130 12.42 -2.78 38.45
N GLU A 131 12.07 -2.47 39.71
CA GLU A 131 12.43 -3.29 40.87
C GLU A 131 11.48 -4.50 41.02
N GLU A 132 10.17 -4.28 41.01
CA GLU A 132 9.16 -5.34 41.20
C GLU A 132 9.16 -6.35 40.03
N GLY A 133 9.41 -5.87 38.82
CA GLY A 133 9.57 -6.67 37.61
C GLY A 133 10.89 -7.44 37.56
N CYS A 134 11.75 -7.29 38.57
CA CYS A 134 13.00 -8.03 38.73
C CYS A 134 13.94 -7.92 37.51
N TYR A 135 14.02 -6.74 36.90
CA TYR A 135 14.91 -6.52 35.75
C TYR A 135 16.38 -6.73 36.16
N PRO A 136 17.15 -7.52 35.38
CA PRO A 136 18.52 -7.85 35.77
C PRO A 136 19.41 -6.60 35.72
N PRO A 137 20.47 -6.52 36.55
CA PRO A 137 21.45 -5.43 36.49
C PRO A 137 22.12 -5.26 35.11
N ALA A 138 22.12 -6.33 34.31
CA ALA A 138 22.62 -6.33 32.94
C ALA A 138 21.78 -5.47 31.98
N LEU A 139 20.49 -5.23 32.26
CA LEU A 139 19.66 -4.28 31.51
C LEU A 139 20.03 -2.86 31.93
N ASN A 140 21.16 -2.38 31.40
CA ASN A 140 21.57 -1.00 31.58
C ASN A 140 20.73 -0.06 30.68
N PRO A 141 20.66 1.24 31.01
CA PRO A 141 19.88 2.21 30.23
C PRO A 141 20.23 2.24 28.74
N ARG A 142 21.52 2.09 28.37
CA ARG A 142 21.94 2.11 26.95
C ARG A 142 21.37 0.96 26.12
N LEU A 143 21.11 -0.20 26.73
CA LEU A 143 20.43 -1.30 26.06
C LEU A 143 18.92 -1.06 25.93
N ALA A 144 18.37 -0.23 26.81
CA ALA A 144 16.97 0.14 26.82
C ALA A 144 16.67 1.32 25.90
N ASP A 145 17.62 2.26 25.66
CA ASP A 145 17.47 3.44 24.80
C ASP A 145 16.99 3.08 23.38
N LEU A 146 16.24 4.00 22.77
CA LEU A 146 15.82 3.88 21.36
C LEU A 146 17.03 3.68 20.47
N GLN A 147 16.89 2.83 19.47
CA GLN A 147 17.97 2.54 18.53
C GLN A 147 18.13 3.74 17.60
N PRO A 148 19.23 4.53 17.66
CA PRO A 148 19.49 5.53 16.63
C PRO A 148 19.72 4.82 15.29
N VAL A 149 19.38 5.50 14.21
CA VAL A 149 19.82 5.09 12.87
C VAL A 149 21.36 5.11 12.83
N ALA A 150 21.96 4.29 11.95
CA ALA A 150 23.42 4.13 11.93
C ALA A 150 24.17 5.43 11.56
N ARG A 151 23.56 6.23 10.68
CA ARG A 151 24.02 7.58 10.33
C ARG A 151 22.84 8.53 10.20
N PHE A 152 22.99 9.71 10.79
CA PHE A 152 22.07 10.83 10.67
C PHE A 152 22.88 12.10 10.50
N ALA A 153 22.54 12.93 9.52
CA ALA A 153 23.27 14.16 9.24
C ALA A 153 22.32 15.28 8.81
N ASN A 154 22.73 16.50 9.14
CA ASN A 154 22.02 17.73 8.84
C ASN A 154 22.90 18.58 7.91
N TYR A 155 22.50 18.70 6.65
CA TYR A 155 23.14 19.62 5.70
C TYR A 155 22.31 20.89 5.57
N ARG A 156 22.70 21.94 6.30
CA ARG A 156 22.03 23.28 6.29
C ARG A 156 20.51 23.23 6.42
N GLY A 157 19.97 22.28 7.19
CA GLY A 157 18.54 22.09 7.41
C GLY A 157 17.92 20.93 6.62
N PHE A 158 18.59 20.38 5.60
CA PHE A 158 18.19 19.11 4.98
C PHE A 158 18.66 17.93 5.82
N LEU A 159 17.72 17.11 6.27
CA LEU A 159 18.00 15.96 7.13
C LEU A 159 18.08 14.69 6.28
N PHE A 160 19.18 13.95 6.44
CA PHE A 160 19.40 12.66 5.79
C PHE A 160 19.70 11.58 6.83
N ALA A 161 19.28 10.35 6.54
CA ALA A 161 19.55 9.19 7.38
C ALA A 161 19.96 7.96 6.53
N SER A 162 20.73 7.06 7.14
CA SER A 162 21.07 5.74 6.61
C SER A 162 20.98 4.69 7.73
N LEU A 163 20.48 3.50 7.40
CA LEU A 163 20.47 2.36 8.32
C LEU A 163 21.82 1.61 8.32
N SER A 164 22.73 1.96 7.40
CA SER A 164 24.08 1.42 7.32
C SER A 164 25.11 2.39 7.89
N PRO A 165 26.08 1.91 8.69
CA PRO A 165 27.24 2.72 9.08
C PRO A 165 28.26 2.89 7.94
N ASP A 166 28.20 2.01 6.91
CA ASP A 166 29.07 2.02 5.73
C ASP A 166 28.48 2.94 4.64
N VAL A 167 28.52 4.24 4.91
CA VAL A 167 28.25 5.30 3.94
C VAL A 167 29.34 6.37 4.05
N PRO A 168 29.69 7.06 2.95
CA PRO A 168 30.57 8.22 3.03
C PRO A 168 29.93 9.33 3.88
N GLU A 169 30.73 10.30 4.30
CA GLU A 169 30.22 11.54 4.89
C GLU A 169 29.19 12.20 3.96
N LEU A 170 28.16 12.82 4.54
CA LEU A 170 27.04 13.36 3.75
C LEU A 170 27.50 14.37 2.70
N GLU A 171 28.46 15.24 3.02
CA GLU A 171 29.00 16.20 2.05
C GLU A 171 29.71 15.52 0.87
N ALA A 172 30.41 14.41 1.13
CA ALA A 172 31.07 13.64 0.07
C ALA A 172 30.05 12.85 -0.76
N HIS A 173 28.92 12.44 -0.17
CA HIS A 173 27.81 11.86 -0.91
C HIS A 173 27.18 12.89 -1.85
N LEU A 174 26.83 14.08 -1.34
CA LEU A 174 26.20 15.13 -2.12
C LEU A 174 27.13 15.68 -3.21
N GLY A 175 28.44 15.71 -2.96
CA GLY A 175 29.42 16.27 -3.88
C GLY A 175 29.04 17.71 -4.27
N ASP A 176 29.23 18.05 -5.54
CA ASP A 176 28.91 19.39 -6.03
C ASP A 176 27.41 19.61 -6.29
N ALA A 177 26.58 18.55 -6.25
CA ALA A 177 25.12 18.71 -6.32
C ALA A 177 24.58 19.53 -5.12
N LYS A 178 25.34 19.60 -4.01
CA LYS A 178 25.00 20.43 -2.85
C LYS A 178 24.88 21.92 -3.19
N LYS A 179 25.56 22.40 -4.24
CA LYS A 179 25.44 23.78 -4.71
C LYS A 179 23.98 24.16 -5.04
N PHE A 180 23.20 23.22 -5.56
CA PHE A 180 21.79 23.45 -5.88
C PHE A 180 20.87 23.38 -4.66
N LEU A 181 21.28 22.67 -3.60
CA LEU A 181 20.63 22.77 -2.28
C LEU A 181 20.90 24.15 -1.67
N ASP A 182 22.13 24.63 -1.75
CA ASP A 182 22.53 25.96 -1.27
C ASP A 182 21.74 27.06 -1.98
N LEU A 183 21.72 27.04 -3.32
CA LEU A 183 20.92 27.98 -4.12
C LEU A 183 19.42 27.95 -3.78
N THR A 184 18.90 26.80 -3.35
CA THR A 184 17.49 26.69 -2.91
C THR A 184 17.29 27.35 -1.56
N LEU A 185 18.18 27.11 -0.59
CA LEU A 185 18.09 27.65 0.76
C LEU A 185 18.35 29.15 0.80
N ASP A 186 19.33 29.61 0.03
CA ASP A 186 19.78 30.99 0.00
C ASP A 186 18.76 31.92 -0.68
N LYS A 187 17.62 31.40 -1.17
CA LYS A 187 16.48 32.25 -1.56
C LYS A 187 15.81 32.93 -0.36
N GLY A 188 15.87 32.34 0.83
CA GLY A 188 15.32 32.94 2.05
C GLY A 188 16.42 33.44 2.98
N ALA A 189 16.29 34.67 3.49
CA ALA A 189 17.27 35.24 4.42
C ALA A 189 17.37 34.45 5.74
N ASP A 190 16.21 34.01 6.25
CA ASP A 190 16.10 33.17 7.44
C ASP A 190 15.91 31.68 7.09
N GLY A 191 16.27 31.31 5.86
CA GLY A 191 16.09 29.96 5.30
C GLY A 191 14.72 29.70 4.71
N MET A 192 14.42 28.41 4.51
CA MET A 192 13.22 27.93 3.82
C MET A 192 12.36 27.05 4.73
N GLU A 193 11.06 27.09 4.52
CA GLU A 193 10.07 26.30 5.23
C GLU A 193 9.04 25.69 4.28
N PHE A 194 8.41 24.60 4.72
CA PHE A 194 7.22 24.13 4.02
C PHE A 194 6.05 25.03 4.34
N VAL A 195 5.33 25.42 3.28
CA VAL A 195 3.99 25.96 3.46
C VAL A 195 3.12 24.88 4.13
N PRO A 196 2.31 25.22 5.15
CA PRO A 196 1.42 24.26 5.79
C PRO A 196 0.54 23.53 4.78
N GLY A 197 0.53 22.20 4.85
CA GLY A 197 -0.15 21.33 3.89
C GLY A 197 0.82 20.38 3.19
N ALA A 198 0.32 19.20 2.85
CA ALA A 198 1.05 18.18 2.10
C ALA A 198 0.10 17.47 1.16
N THR A 199 0.58 17.14 -0.04
CA THR A 199 -0.15 16.28 -0.96
C THR A 199 0.56 14.94 -1.03
N ARG A 200 -0.10 13.89 -0.57
CA ARG A 200 0.36 12.51 -0.69
C ARG A 200 -0.55 11.73 -1.63
N TYR A 201 0.06 11.02 -2.58
CA TYR A 201 -0.65 10.18 -3.52
C TYR A 201 0.24 9.01 -3.93
N THR A 202 -0.36 8.01 -4.55
CA THR A 202 0.35 6.85 -5.10
C THR A 202 0.09 6.76 -6.60
N PHE A 203 1.07 6.28 -7.35
CA PHE A 203 0.89 5.85 -8.75
C PHE A 203 1.37 4.40 -8.91
N ARG A 204 0.71 3.64 -9.78
CA ARG A 204 1.03 2.22 -10.05
C ARG A 204 2.16 2.06 -11.06
N ALA A 205 3.34 2.55 -10.70
CA ALA A 205 4.54 2.39 -11.50
C ALA A 205 5.80 2.42 -10.65
N ASN A 206 6.90 1.99 -11.25
CA ASN A 206 8.22 1.99 -10.63
C ASN A 206 8.69 3.42 -10.30
N TRP A 207 9.33 3.57 -9.15
CA TRP A 207 9.80 4.85 -8.61
C TRP A 207 10.81 5.57 -9.53
N LYS A 208 11.57 4.81 -10.33
CA LYS A 208 12.59 5.37 -11.23
C LYS A 208 11.98 6.18 -12.39
N LEU A 209 10.73 5.90 -12.79
CA LEU A 209 10.04 6.71 -13.80
C LEU A 209 9.84 8.15 -13.34
N GLN A 210 9.64 8.38 -12.03
CA GLN A 210 9.58 9.73 -11.47
C GLN A 210 10.96 10.42 -11.43
N ILE A 211 12.03 9.64 -11.26
CA ILE A 211 13.41 10.16 -11.36
C ILE A 211 13.69 10.65 -12.78
N GLU A 212 13.38 9.82 -13.77
CA GLU A 212 13.53 10.17 -15.19
C GLU A 212 12.66 11.38 -15.56
N ASN A 213 11.37 11.36 -15.22
CA ASN A 213 10.44 12.44 -15.56
C ASN A 213 10.85 13.81 -15.02
N ALA A 214 11.37 13.89 -13.79
CA ALA A 214 11.77 15.18 -13.24
C ALA A 214 12.97 15.79 -13.98
N LEU A 215 13.80 14.95 -14.57
CA LEU A 215 14.95 15.36 -15.38
C LEU A 215 14.54 15.56 -16.84
N ASP A 216 13.40 15.02 -17.26
CA ASP A 216 12.86 15.14 -18.61
C ASP A 216 12.06 16.43 -18.83
N ILE A 217 12.44 17.20 -19.86
CA ILE A 217 11.66 18.34 -20.36
C ILE A 217 10.85 17.97 -21.61
N TYR A 218 11.23 16.90 -22.30
CA TYR A 218 10.72 16.52 -23.60
C TYR A 218 9.22 16.17 -23.51
N HIS A 219 8.78 15.49 -22.45
CA HIS A 219 7.37 15.15 -22.26
C HIS A 219 6.45 16.38 -22.13
N PHE A 220 6.96 17.54 -21.70
CA PHE A 220 6.11 18.67 -21.30
C PHE A 220 5.17 19.13 -22.42
N GLY A 221 5.64 19.15 -23.67
CA GLY A 221 4.83 19.57 -24.82
C GLY A 221 3.75 18.56 -25.25
N TYR A 222 3.81 17.32 -24.75
CA TYR A 222 2.95 16.22 -25.19
C TYR A 222 2.03 15.76 -24.06
N THR A 223 2.61 15.36 -22.93
CA THR A 223 1.86 14.90 -21.75
C THR A 223 0.96 16.00 -21.22
N HIS A 224 1.48 17.24 -21.12
CA HIS A 224 0.76 18.38 -20.55
C HIS A 224 0.06 19.23 -21.61
N ALA A 225 -0.29 18.66 -22.76
CA ALA A 225 -0.95 19.40 -23.85
C ALA A 225 -2.30 20.01 -23.41
N SER A 226 -3.03 19.31 -22.53
CA SER A 226 -4.28 19.77 -21.92
C SER A 226 -4.08 21.06 -21.11
N TYR A 227 -3.02 21.09 -20.30
CA TYR A 227 -2.64 22.23 -19.48
C TYR A 227 -2.14 23.40 -20.33
N ILE A 228 -1.37 23.14 -21.40
CA ILE A 228 -0.93 24.18 -22.34
C ILE A 228 -2.13 24.86 -23.02
N ASP A 229 -3.14 24.09 -23.47
CA ASP A 229 -4.38 24.64 -24.03
C ASP A 229 -5.15 25.45 -22.97
N LEU A 230 -5.23 24.97 -21.73
CA LEU A 230 -5.85 25.71 -20.62
C LEU A 230 -5.16 27.05 -20.37
N LEU A 231 -3.82 27.08 -20.34
CA LEU A 231 -3.05 28.30 -20.20
C LEU A 231 -3.28 29.25 -21.38
N ALA A 232 -3.35 28.74 -22.61
CA ALA A 232 -3.63 29.54 -23.79
C ALA A 232 -5.03 30.19 -23.70
N ARG A 233 -6.04 29.45 -23.24
CA ARG A 233 -7.41 29.96 -23.02
C ARG A 233 -7.45 31.05 -21.95
N ARG A 234 -6.80 30.82 -20.81
CA ARG A 234 -6.67 31.82 -19.72
C ARG A 234 -5.91 33.06 -20.18
N ALA A 235 -4.93 32.89 -21.06
CA ALA A 235 -4.21 34.00 -21.68
C ALA A 235 -5.10 34.77 -22.66
N THR A 236 -5.91 34.12 -23.50
CA THR A 236 -6.87 34.83 -24.36
C THR A 236 -7.95 35.59 -23.58
N ASP A 237 -8.35 35.11 -22.40
CA ASP A 237 -9.29 35.82 -21.51
C ASP A 237 -8.63 37.02 -20.78
N LYS A 238 -7.30 37.02 -20.59
CA LYS A 238 -6.55 38.06 -19.88
C LYS A 238 -5.68 38.98 -20.75
N LEU A 239 -5.43 38.64 -22.01
CA LEU A 239 -4.50 39.34 -22.90
C LEU A 239 -5.12 39.60 -24.28
N LYS A 240 -5.88 40.71 -24.36
CA LYS A 240 -5.58 41.70 -25.41
C LYS A 240 -4.13 42.17 -25.20
N GLY A 241 -3.18 41.46 -25.81
CA GLY A 241 -1.80 41.94 -26.00
C GLY A 241 -0.69 41.10 -25.39
N GLN A 242 0.19 40.60 -26.27
CA GLN A 242 1.58 40.12 -26.04
C GLN A 242 1.72 38.70 -25.45
N ALA A 243 2.56 37.78 -25.94
CA ALA A 243 3.55 37.81 -27.02
C ALA A 243 3.76 36.39 -27.59
N SER A 244 4.24 36.35 -28.84
CA SER A 244 4.67 35.18 -29.60
C SER A 244 5.87 34.46 -28.98
N ALA A 245 5.93 33.14 -29.11
CA ALA A 245 7.10 32.33 -28.80
C ALA A 245 8.24 32.63 -29.78
N GLU A 246 9.34 33.24 -29.33
CA GLU A 246 10.60 33.26 -30.09
C GLU A 246 11.54 32.11 -29.63
N GLU A 247 12.25 31.53 -30.58
CA GLU A 247 13.11 30.34 -30.53
C GLU A 247 14.47 30.55 -29.80
N LYS A 248 14.54 31.32 -28.70
CA LYS A 248 15.82 31.68 -28.04
C LYS A 248 16.10 31.04 -26.67
N ASP A 249 15.20 30.21 -26.14
CA ASP A 249 15.37 29.65 -24.80
C ASP A 249 16.42 28.52 -24.77
N ILE A 250 17.46 28.69 -23.94
CA ILE A 250 18.47 27.65 -23.65
C ILE A 250 18.07 26.80 -22.44
N GLN A 251 18.60 25.58 -22.42
CA GLN A 251 18.50 24.65 -21.30
C GLN A 251 19.80 23.85 -21.15
N GLY A 252 19.95 23.22 -19.99
CA GLY A 252 21.04 22.28 -19.78
C GLY A 252 20.78 21.27 -18.68
N SER A 253 21.76 20.40 -18.49
CA SER A 253 21.80 19.43 -17.41
C SER A 253 23.20 19.28 -16.83
N PHE A 254 23.27 18.78 -15.61
CA PHE A 254 24.49 18.30 -14.97
C PHE A 254 24.19 16.96 -14.31
N GLY A 255 25.02 15.95 -14.54
CA GLY A 255 25.05 14.72 -13.76
C GLY A 255 26.24 14.71 -12.82
N PHE A 256 26.05 14.15 -11.64
CA PHE A 256 27.06 14.04 -10.60
C PHE A 256 27.19 12.60 -10.12
N ARG A 257 28.32 12.34 -9.50
CA ARG A 257 28.64 11.06 -8.87
C ARG A 257 27.49 10.59 -7.97
N GLY A 258 27.22 9.28 -8.00
CA GLY A 258 26.17 8.68 -7.18
C GLY A 258 24.75 8.83 -7.75
N GLY A 259 24.63 9.35 -8.98
CA GLY A 259 23.37 9.44 -9.71
C GLY A 259 22.55 10.69 -9.39
N HIS A 260 23.14 11.69 -8.74
CA HIS A 260 22.50 12.99 -8.59
C HIS A 260 22.50 13.72 -9.94
N ALA A 261 21.45 14.46 -10.23
CA ALA A 261 21.32 15.14 -11.50
C ALA A 261 20.49 16.41 -11.39
N VAL A 262 20.76 17.36 -12.28
CA VAL A 262 20.07 18.63 -12.38
C VAL A 262 19.67 18.86 -13.83
N GLN A 263 18.42 19.25 -14.06
CA GLN A 263 17.97 19.93 -15.27
C GLN A 263 17.76 21.40 -14.92
N TRP A 264 18.19 22.30 -15.80
CA TRP A 264 17.87 23.72 -15.68
C TRP A 264 17.47 24.33 -17.01
N ARG A 265 16.72 25.43 -16.95
CA ARG A 265 16.27 26.19 -18.12
C ARG A 265 16.11 27.67 -17.80
N GLU A 266 16.29 28.52 -18.80
CA GLU A 266 15.94 29.93 -18.65
C GLU A 266 14.42 30.12 -18.66
N ASN A 267 13.91 30.92 -17.71
CA ASN A 267 12.50 31.25 -17.60
C ASN A 267 12.20 32.57 -18.33
N ALA A 268 11.97 32.51 -19.65
CA ALA A 268 11.69 33.70 -20.45
C ALA A 268 10.24 34.25 -20.35
N ARG A 269 9.35 33.61 -19.55
CA ARG A 269 7.88 33.86 -19.60
C ARG A 269 7.19 34.17 -18.27
N VAL A 270 7.87 34.75 -17.28
CA VAL A 270 7.15 35.26 -16.10
C VAL A 270 6.73 36.71 -16.35
N THR A 271 5.50 37.09 -15.99
CA THR A 271 5.08 38.50 -15.96
C THR A 271 6.14 39.30 -15.19
N PRO A 272 6.74 40.36 -15.79
CA PRO A 272 7.92 41.02 -15.23
C PRO A 272 7.73 41.47 -13.77
N THR A 273 6.53 41.79 -13.33
CA THR A 273 6.29 42.34 -11.99
C THR A 273 6.40 41.33 -10.85
N LEU A 274 5.98 40.06 -11.03
CA LEU A 274 5.99 39.06 -9.94
C LEU A 274 7.37 38.42 -9.77
N LEU A 275 8.04 38.07 -10.87
CA LEU A 275 9.40 37.52 -10.83
C LEU A 275 10.39 38.55 -10.29
N GLU A 276 10.28 39.81 -10.70
CA GLU A 276 11.17 40.86 -10.21
C GLU A 276 10.90 41.18 -8.73
N ARG A 277 9.62 41.19 -8.28
CA ARG A 277 9.31 41.27 -6.83
C ARG A 277 9.92 40.12 -6.04
N ARG A 278 9.95 38.90 -6.60
CA ARG A 278 10.55 37.72 -5.94
C ARG A 278 12.07 37.74 -5.94
N LYS A 279 12.70 38.08 -7.07
CA LYS A 279 14.15 38.29 -7.11
C LYS A 279 14.57 39.36 -6.12
N ALA A 280 13.78 40.44 -6.01
CA ALA A 280 14.01 41.48 -5.01
C ALA A 280 13.77 41.03 -3.56
N SER A 281 12.96 39.98 -3.34
CA SER A 281 12.74 39.38 -2.02
C SER A 281 13.75 38.28 -1.67
N TYR A 282 14.59 37.84 -2.61
CA TYR A 282 15.59 36.82 -2.32
C TYR A 282 16.65 37.33 -1.35
N SER A 283 17.26 36.41 -0.60
CA SER A 283 18.28 36.75 0.39
C SER A 283 19.42 37.56 -0.23
N ARG A 284 19.94 38.52 0.53
CA ARG A 284 21.20 39.21 0.22
C ARG A 284 22.42 38.27 0.25
N ALA A 285 22.25 37.03 0.69
CA ALA A 285 23.29 36.00 0.67
C ALA A 285 23.57 35.46 -0.74
N LEU A 286 22.65 35.61 -1.70
CA LEU A 286 22.92 35.27 -3.10
C LEU A 286 23.82 36.34 -3.72
N ASP A 287 24.94 35.89 -4.31
CA ASP A 287 25.75 36.73 -5.19
C ASP A 287 25.04 36.95 -6.54
N GLU A 288 25.69 37.66 -7.47
CA GLU A 288 25.11 37.94 -8.79
C GLU A 288 24.80 36.65 -9.57
N VAL A 289 25.66 35.63 -9.45
CA VAL A 289 25.46 34.31 -10.06
C VAL A 289 24.26 33.62 -9.44
N GLY A 290 24.20 33.54 -8.12
CA GLY A 290 23.11 32.92 -7.38
C GLY A 290 21.77 33.61 -7.65
N THR A 291 21.75 34.93 -7.75
CA THR A 291 20.55 35.71 -8.10
C THR A 291 20.05 35.37 -9.51
N ARG A 292 20.97 35.23 -10.48
CA ARG A 292 20.64 34.79 -11.84
C ARG A 292 20.07 33.36 -11.84
N TRP A 293 20.74 32.43 -11.16
CA TRP A 293 20.30 31.03 -11.07
C TRP A 293 18.98 30.85 -10.31
N ALA A 294 18.70 31.70 -9.32
CA ALA A 294 17.41 31.73 -8.64
C ALA A 294 16.25 32.22 -9.53
N GLY A 295 16.56 32.78 -10.71
CA GLY A 295 15.60 33.10 -11.76
C GLY A 295 15.37 31.97 -12.78
N TYR A 296 16.21 30.94 -12.78
CA TYR A 296 16.09 29.79 -13.69
C TYR A 296 15.10 28.76 -13.14
N GLY A 297 14.51 27.98 -14.05
CA GLY A 297 13.72 26.81 -13.67
C GLY A 297 14.69 25.66 -13.46
N VAL A 298 14.83 25.19 -12.23
CA VAL A 298 15.77 24.12 -11.86
C VAL A 298 15.00 22.93 -11.28
N ASN A 299 15.30 21.75 -11.81
CA ASN A 299 14.84 20.47 -11.30
C ASN A 299 16.06 19.70 -10.81
N VAL A 300 16.20 19.56 -9.50
CA VAL A 300 17.29 18.85 -8.82
C VAL A 300 16.79 17.49 -8.40
N THR A 301 17.57 16.45 -8.67
CA THR A 301 17.39 15.11 -8.11
C THR A 301 18.59 14.76 -7.24
N ILE A 302 18.36 14.68 -5.93
CA ILE A 302 19.29 14.06 -4.99
C ILE A 302 18.84 12.60 -4.80
N PHE A 303 19.44 11.75 -5.62
CA PHE A 303 19.21 10.31 -5.61
C PHE A 303 19.40 9.67 -4.22
N PRO A 304 18.52 8.74 -3.78
CA PRO A 304 17.44 8.13 -4.57
C PRO A 304 16.07 8.80 -4.46
N ASN A 305 15.81 9.66 -3.46
CA ASN A 305 14.42 9.95 -3.07
C ASN A 305 14.02 11.43 -2.96
N LEU A 306 14.93 12.37 -3.19
CA LEU A 306 14.64 13.81 -3.05
C LEU A 306 14.65 14.48 -4.42
N GLN A 307 13.58 15.23 -4.72
CA GLN A 307 13.56 16.16 -5.84
C GLN A 307 13.15 17.55 -5.40
N ILE A 308 13.83 18.55 -5.92
CA ILE A 308 13.46 19.97 -5.78
C ILE A 308 13.12 20.45 -7.18
N VAL A 309 11.88 20.89 -7.39
CA VAL A 309 11.38 21.28 -8.72
C VAL A 309 10.89 22.71 -8.64
N GLU A 310 11.43 23.52 -9.54
CA GLU A 310 11.01 24.91 -9.70
C GLU A 310 10.27 25.10 -11.02
N ASN A 311 9.02 25.51 -10.90
CA ASN A 311 8.23 26.05 -12.00
C ASN A 311 8.15 27.57 -11.88
N VAL A 312 7.57 28.24 -12.89
CA VAL A 312 7.39 29.70 -13.05
C VAL A 312 7.35 30.47 -11.73
N SER A 313 6.57 29.98 -10.76
CA SER A 313 6.34 30.65 -9.49
C SER A 313 6.08 29.70 -8.31
N SER A 314 6.24 28.39 -8.47
CA SER A 314 6.16 27.43 -7.36
C SER A 314 7.47 26.66 -7.24
N LEU A 315 7.98 26.61 -6.01
CA LEU A 315 9.14 25.81 -5.64
C LEU A 315 8.62 24.68 -4.78
N ILE A 316 8.81 23.44 -5.22
CA ILE A 316 8.29 22.27 -4.54
C ILE A 316 9.42 21.31 -4.19
N LEU A 317 9.16 20.54 -3.16
CA LEU A 317 9.97 19.39 -2.78
C LEU A 317 9.13 18.13 -2.92
N ARG A 318 9.69 17.11 -3.57
CA ARG A 318 9.10 15.78 -3.68
C ARG A 318 9.95 14.77 -2.92
N VAL A 319 9.29 13.91 -2.16
CA VAL A 319 9.89 12.75 -1.52
C VAL A 319 9.28 11.50 -2.13
N ILE A 320 10.14 10.66 -2.69
CA ILE A 320 9.75 9.42 -3.37
C ILE A 320 9.86 8.26 -2.39
N ARG A 321 8.79 7.50 -2.21
CA ARG A 321 8.78 6.30 -1.37
C ARG A 321 8.33 5.09 -2.18
N PRO A 322 9.26 4.22 -2.60
CA PRO A 322 8.90 2.99 -3.28
C PRO A 322 8.21 2.02 -2.31
N LEU A 323 7.09 1.43 -2.73
CA LEU A 323 6.33 0.46 -1.93
C LEU A 323 6.43 -0.96 -2.52
N ARG A 324 6.45 -1.05 -3.85
CA ARG A 324 6.72 -2.24 -4.66
C ARG A 324 7.42 -1.84 -5.95
N ALA A 325 7.88 -2.83 -6.72
CA ALA A 325 8.43 -2.62 -8.07
C ALA A 325 7.48 -1.82 -9.00
N ASP A 326 6.17 -1.92 -8.78
CA ASP A 326 5.10 -1.32 -9.58
C ASP A 326 4.22 -0.35 -8.77
N LEU A 327 4.64 0.09 -7.57
CA LEU A 327 3.86 1.00 -6.75
C LEU A 327 4.77 1.97 -5.99
N THR A 328 4.52 3.26 -6.17
CA THR A 328 5.28 4.32 -5.55
C THR A 328 4.35 5.32 -4.86
N GLU A 329 4.69 5.69 -3.62
CA GLU A 329 4.08 6.80 -2.89
C GLU A 329 4.92 8.06 -3.10
N MET A 330 4.23 9.18 -3.35
CA MET A 330 4.81 10.51 -3.50
C MET A 330 4.30 11.41 -2.38
N GLU A 331 5.22 12.10 -1.71
CA GLU A 331 4.88 13.30 -0.93
C GLU A 331 5.36 14.53 -1.68
N VAL A 332 4.46 15.49 -1.90
CA VAL A 332 4.78 16.78 -2.52
C VAL A 332 4.44 17.89 -1.55
N ARG A 333 5.39 18.81 -1.37
CA ARG A 333 5.28 19.95 -0.46
C ARG A 333 5.69 21.23 -1.18
N CYS A 334 4.97 22.32 -0.91
CA CYS A 334 5.36 23.65 -1.38
C CYS A 334 6.38 24.27 -0.42
N LEU A 335 7.47 24.80 -0.95
CA LEU A 335 8.58 25.41 -0.20
C LEU A 335 8.61 26.92 -0.43
N ALA A 336 8.72 27.69 0.66
CA ALA A 336 8.76 29.15 0.64
C ALA A 336 9.85 29.68 1.57
N PRO A 337 10.38 30.90 1.31
CA PRO A 337 11.17 31.62 2.29
C PRO A 337 10.40 31.82 3.60
N VAL A 338 11.09 31.69 4.73
CA VAL A 338 10.52 32.03 6.04
C VAL A 338 10.17 33.52 6.03
N GLY A 339 8.92 33.84 6.39
CA GLY A 339 8.43 35.22 6.39
C GLY A 339 8.17 35.84 5.00
N GLU A 340 8.00 35.02 3.94
CA GLU A 340 7.66 35.50 2.59
C GLU A 340 6.45 36.46 2.59
N ASP A 341 6.54 37.53 1.79
CA ASP A 341 5.47 38.51 1.57
C ASP A 341 4.13 37.81 1.27
N PRO A 342 3.03 38.16 1.95
CA PRO A 342 1.77 37.43 1.85
C PRO A 342 1.25 37.29 0.41
N ASP A 343 1.37 38.32 -0.43
CA ASP A 343 0.94 38.26 -1.83
C ASP A 343 1.80 37.28 -2.65
N LEU A 344 3.13 37.30 -2.44
CA LEU A 344 4.05 36.39 -3.12
C LEU A 344 3.81 34.94 -2.71
N ARG A 345 3.50 34.73 -1.42
CA ARG A 345 3.18 33.43 -0.85
C ARG A 345 1.84 32.90 -1.35
N GLU A 346 0.81 33.75 -1.43
CA GLU A 346 -0.47 33.36 -2.02
C GLU A 346 -0.29 32.95 -3.48
N ALA A 347 0.40 33.75 -4.29
CA ALA A 347 0.67 33.42 -5.69
C ALA A 347 1.40 32.07 -5.81
N ARG A 348 2.43 31.84 -4.98
CA ARG A 348 3.17 30.57 -4.91
C ARG A 348 2.26 29.38 -4.65
N ILE A 349 1.33 29.52 -3.70
CA ILE A 349 0.35 28.47 -3.35
C ILE A 349 -0.59 28.21 -4.52
N ARG A 350 -1.11 29.25 -5.18
CA ARG A 350 -2.00 29.09 -6.34
C ARG A 350 -1.31 28.39 -7.51
N ASP A 351 -0.06 28.76 -7.79
CA ASP A 351 0.71 28.12 -8.85
C ASP A 351 1.15 26.69 -8.47
N TYR A 352 1.30 26.42 -7.18
CA TYR A 352 1.46 25.05 -6.67
C TYR A 352 0.19 24.23 -6.91
N GLU A 353 -0.98 24.73 -6.50
CA GLU A 353 -2.28 24.06 -6.65
C GLU A 353 -2.69 23.84 -8.11
N ASP A 354 -2.34 24.78 -9.00
CA ASP A 354 -2.71 24.71 -10.41
C ASP A 354 -1.91 23.63 -11.16
N PHE A 355 -0.63 23.45 -10.86
CA PHE A 355 0.23 22.53 -11.61
C PHE A 355 0.52 21.21 -10.87
N PHE A 356 0.78 21.29 -9.57
CA PHE A 356 1.33 20.18 -8.80
C PHE A 356 0.32 19.55 -7.82
N GLY A 357 0.61 18.29 -7.47
CA GLY A 357 -0.19 17.53 -6.50
C GLY A 357 -1.36 16.79 -7.14
N ALA A 358 -2.02 15.92 -6.38
CA ALA A 358 -3.03 14.99 -6.86
C ALA A 358 -4.24 15.66 -7.58
N GLY A 359 -4.51 16.93 -7.29
CA GLY A 359 -5.57 17.72 -7.93
C GLY A 359 -5.08 18.78 -8.92
N GLY A 360 -3.76 18.91 -9.13
CA GLY A 360 -3.19 19.84 -10.11
C GLY A 360 -3.43 19.35 -11.55
N PHE A 361 -3.17 20.20 -12.53
CA PHE A 361 -3.42 19.86 -13.94
C PHE A 361 -2.31 19.03 -14.61
N ALA A 362 -1.09 19.01 -14.06
CA ALA A 362 0.03 18.27 -14.67
C ALA A 362 0.34 16.93 -13.98
N THR A 363 0.30 16.89 -12.64
CA THR A 363 0.65 15.67 -11.88
C THR A 363 -0.24 14.46 -12.21
N PRO A 364 -1.56 14.59 -12.46
CA PRO A 364 -2.38 13.48 -12.94
C PRO A 364 -1.98 13.00 -14.34
N ASP A 365 -1.65 13.90 -15.26
CA ASP A 365 -1.18 13.56 -16.60
C ASP A 365 0.13 12.74 -16.52
N ASP A 366 1.09 13.17 -15.68
CA ASP A 366 2.31 12.40 -15.41
C ASP A 366 2.00 11.01 -14.82
N SER A 367 1.15 10.96 -13.79
CA SER A 367 0.83 9.71 -13.08
C SER A 367 0.19 8.67 -14.00
N VAL A 368 -0.74 9.10 -14.87
CA VAL A 368 -1.36 8.21 -15.87
C VAL A 368 -0.33 7.70 -16.87
N VAL A 369 0.56 8.56 -17.35
CA VAL A 369 1.64 8.16 -18.26
C VAL A 369 2.58 7.15 -17.59
N TYR A 370 2.90 7.30 -16.31
CA TYR A 370 3.69 6.31 -15.59
C TYR A 370 2.98 4.95 -15.53
N GLU A 371 1.70 4.91 -15.18
CA GLU A 371 0.94 3.65 -15.08
C GLU A 371 0.80 2.95 -16.44
N LEU A 372 0.57 3.72 -17.51
CA LEU A 372 0.56 3.19 -18.87
C LEU A 372 1.94 2.68 -19.28
N SER A 373 3.01 3.40 -18.89
CA SER A 373 4.39 2.98 -19.16
C SER A 373 4.73 1.70 -18.40
N GLN A 374 4.36 1.57 -17.12
CA GLN A 374 4.56 0.35 -16.33
C GLN A 374 3.91 -0.86 -17.01
N ARG A 375 2.64 -0.73 -17.44
CA ARG A 375 1.93 -1.78 -18.18
C ARG A 375 2.64 -2.14 -19.49
N GLY A 376 3.20 -1.14 -20.17
CA GLY A 376 4.01 -1.36 -21.37
C GLY A 376 5.33 -2.08 -21.07
N LEU A 377 5.98 -1.75 -19.94
CA LEU A 377 7.24 -2.34 -19.50
C LEU A 377 7.07 -3.82 -19.11
N GLU A 378 5.90 -4.22 -18.61
CA GLU A 378 5.56 -5.62 -18.27
C GLU A 378 5.47 -6.56 -19.50
N ALA A 379 5.46 -6.03 -20.72
CA ALA A 379 5.45 -6.84 -21.93
C ALA A 379 6.83 -7.52 -22.13
N ALA A 380 7.01 -8.68 -21.51
CA ALA A 380 8.26 -9.44 -21.42
C ALA A 380 8.86 -9.89 -22.77
N GLN A 381 8.16 -9.74 -23.89
CA GLN A 381 8.70 -10.04 -25.24
C GLN A 381 9.58 -8.91 -25.79
N ALA A 382 9.56 -7.74 -25.17
CA ALA A 382 10.39 -6.61 -25.55
C ALA A 382 11.42 -6.37 -24.44
N ASP A 383 12.64 -6.83 -24.64
CA ASP A 383 13.65 -6.91 -23.58
C ASP A 383 14.20 -5.53 -23.14
N TRP A 384 14.35 -4.59 -24.09
CA TRP A 384 15.09 -3.34 -23.87
C TRP A 384 14.24 -2.09 -24.04
N THR A 385 14.48 -1.09 -23.19
CA THR A 385 14.00 0.28 -23.37
C THR A 385 15.08 1.11 -24.07
N LEU A 386 14.70 1.82 -25.14
CA LEU A 386 15.60 2.58 -26.01
C LEU A 386 15.53 4.11 -25.80
N GLY A 387 14.75 4.59 -24.84
CA GLY A 387 14.53 6.02 -24.54
C GLY A 387 15.70 6.71 -23.82
N TYR A 388 16.92 6.50 -24.32
CA TYR A 388 18.16 7.02 -23.73
C TYR A 388 19.17 7.55 -24.76
N LEU A 389 18.78 7.60 -26.04
CA LEU A 389 19.69 7.90 -27.15
C LEU A 389 19.58 9.36 -27.61
N ARG A 390 18.50 10.06 -27.24
CA ARG A 390 18.30 11.45 -27.64
C ARG A 390 19.36 12.35 -26.98
N GLY A 391 20.07 13.13 -27.79
CA GLY A 391 21.16 14.00 -27.33
C GLY A 391 22.54 13.33 -27.24
N MET A 392 22.64 12.03 -27.54
CA MET A 392 23.90 11.28 -27.49
C MET A 392 24.90 11.69 -28.57
N ASP A 393 24.43 12.10 -29.76
CA ASP A 393 25.28 12.74 -30.77
C ASP A 393 25.58 14.19 -30.35
N ARG A 394 26.78 14.40 -29.80
CA ARG A 394 27.23 15.69 -29.30
C ARG A 394 27.80 16.61 -30.37
N SER A 395 27.84 16.18 -31.65
CA SER A 395 28.39 17.00 -32.75
C SER A 395 27.65 18.32 -32.97
N ARG A 396 26.41 18.42 -32.51
CA ARG A 396 25.55 19.61 -32.60
C ARG A 396 25.45 20.40 -31.29
N LEU A 397 26.15 19.97 -30.25
CA LEU A 397 26.16 20.63 -28.94
C LEU A 397 27.47 21.42 -28.76
N PRO A 398 27.49 22.44 -27.89
CA PRO A 398 28.71 23.14 -27.53
C PRO A 398 29.77 22.17 -27.00
N ALA A 399 31.05 22.44 -27.30
CA ALA A 399 32.17 21.63 -26.82
C ALA A 399 32.53 21.90 -25.34
N THR A 400 32.11 23.03 -24.80
CA THR A 400 32.36 23.44 -23.41
C THR A 400 31.08 23.96 -22.76
N ASN A 401 31.03 23.86 -21.43
CA ASN A 401 29.93 24.37 -20.63
C ASN A 401 30.42 25.51 -19.72
N PRO A 402 30.12 26.78 -20.04
CA PRO A 402 30.57 27.90 -19.21
C PRO A 402 29.94 27.91 -17.81
N TYR A 403 28.80 27.23 -17.64
CA TYR A 403 28.03 27.26 -16.40
C TYR A 403 28.64 26.41 -15.29
N GLU A 404 29.47 25.40 -15.60
CA GLU A 404 30.22 24.67 -14.57
C GLU A 404 31.21 25.60 -13.86
N GLN A 405 31.97 26.37 -14.63
CA GLN A 405 32.93 27.34 -14.11
C GLN A 405 32.21 28.49 -13.37
N GLU A 406 31.08 28.96 -13.90
CA GLU A 406 30.27 30.01 -13.26
C GLU A 406 29.76 29.56 -11.87
N LEU A 407 29.27 28.33 -11.75
CA LEU A 407 28.76 27.78 -10.50
C LEU A 407 29.85 27.27 -9.56
N GLY A 408 31.07 27.08 -10.07
CA GLY A 408 32.18 26.48 -9.32
C GLY A 408 31.94 25.00 -9.01
N ILE A 409 31.41 24.25 -9.97
CA ILE A 409 31.07 22.82 -9.83
C ILE A 409 31.84 21.97 -10.84
N VAL A 410 31.95 20.68 -10.56
CA VAL A 410 32.45 19.65 -11.47
C VAL A 410 31.37 18.58 -11.65
N SER A 411 30.91 18.41 -12.90
CA SER A 411 29.96 17.37 -13.28
C SER A 411 30.65 16.17 -13.94
N GLU A 412 30.06 14.98 -13.84
CA GLU A 412 30.51 13.78 -14.57
C GLU A 412 30.02 13.82 -16.02
N ASP A 413 28.84 14.38 -16.24
CA ASP A 413 28.28 14.70 -17.55
C ASP A 413 27.44 15.98 -17.50
N TRP A 414 27.22 16.59 -18.66
CA TRP A 414 26.40 17.79 -18.78
C TRP A 414 25.82 17.92 -20.18
N THR A 415 24.71 18.65 -20.34
CA THR A 415 24.26 19.08 -21.67
C THR A 415 23.94 20.57 -21.67
N LEU A 416 24.08 21.20 -22.83
CA LEU A 416 23.73 22.60 -23.05
C LEU A 416 23.22 22.74 -24.48
N GLY A 417 22.05 23.33 -24.66
CA GLY A 417 21.49 23.54 -26.00
C GLY A 417 20.09 24.16 -25.98
N PRO A 418 19.44 24.28 -27.15
CA PRO A 418 18.08 24.76 -27.23
C PRO A 418 17.09 23.77 -26.59
N ARG A 419 15.91 24.27 -26.18
CA ARG A 419 14.85 23.44 -25.58
C ARG A 419 14.47 22.20 -26.42
N THR A 420 14.57 22.30 -27.74
CA THR A 420 14.24 21.23 -28.69
C THR A 420 15.15 20.01 -28.61
N VAL A 421 16.35 20.14 -28.02
CA VAL A 421 17.27 19.00 -27.84
C VAL A 421 16.58 17.91 -27.04
N GLY A 422 15.91 18.25 -25.92
CA GLY A 422 15.22 17.29 -25.06
C GLY A 422 16.12 16.11 -24.68
N ASP A 423 17.36 16.39 -24.25
CA ASP A 423 18.40 15.38 -24.03
C ASP A 423 17.95 14.29 -23.04
N GLU A 424 18.19 13.02 -23.36
CA GLU A 424 17.95 11.86 -22.48
C GLU A 424 19.26 11.27 -21.95
N SER A 425 20.43 11.71 -22.45
CA SER A 425 21.72 11.21 -21.98
C SER A 425 21.99 11.53 -20.50
N ARG A 426 21.35 12.57 -19.97
CA ARG A 426 21.34 12.89 -18.53
C ARG A 426 20.86 11.76 -17.59
N PHE A 427 20.15 10.75 -18.10
CA PHE A 427 19.76 9.58 -17.30
C PHE A 427 20.92 8.60 -17.10
N HIS A 428 21.94 8.65 -17.97
CA HIS A 428 23.03 7.67 -18.00
C HIS A 428 23.81 7.64 -16.69
N GLY A 429 24.18 8.81 -16.15
CA GLY A 429 24.86 8.90 -14.86
C GLY A 429 24.09 8.22 -13.72
N THR A 430 22.76 8.36 -13.71
CA THR A 430 21.90 7.69 -12.71
C THR A 430 21.95 6.17 -12.85
N TYR A 431 21.82 5.63 -14.06
CA TYR A 431 21.86 4.19 -14.29
C TYR A 431 23.26 3.57 -14.15
N ARG A 432 24.32 4.33 -14.45
CA ARG A 432 25.71 3.93 -14.18
C ARG A 432 25.95 3.80 -12.68
N ALA A 433 25.54 4.80 -11.90
CA ALA A 433 25.61 4.74 -10.44
C ALA A 433 24.73 3.62 -9.87
N TRP A 434 23.56 3.39 -10.49
CA TRP A 434 22.66 2.30 -10.12
C TRP A 434 23.33 0.93 -10.29
N ARG A 435 23.91 0.67 -11.48
CA ARG A 435 24.65 -0.55 -11.81
C ARG A 435 25.86 -0.73 -10.90
N GLU A 436 26.67 0.32 -10.74
CA GLU A 436 27.89 0.26 -9.92
C GLU A 436 27.57 -0.14 -8.47
N ARG A 437 26.48 0.38 -7.90
CA ARG A 437 26.12 0.09 -6.52
C ARG A 437 25.56 -1.32 -6.35
N LEU A 438 24.68 -1.76 -7.24
CA LEU A 438 24.07 -3.10 -7.16
C LEU A 438 25.03 -4.22 -7.60
N GLY A 439 25.92 -3.96 -8.55
CA GLY A 439 26.91 -4.93 -9.06
C GLY A 439 28.02 -5.30 -8.06
N ARG A 440 28.23 -4.49 -7.01
CA ARG A 440 29.24 -4.76 -5.96
C ARG A 440 28.88 -5.92 -5.02
N GLY A 441 27.65 -6.45 -5.07
CA GLY A 441 27.17 -7.49 -4.15
C GLY A 441 27.13 -7.02 -2.68
N PRO A 442 26.59 -7.82 -1.75
CA PRO A 442 26.62 -7.48 -0.34
C PRO A 442 28.06 -7.43 0.16
N ARG A 443 28.54 -6.24 0.56
CA ARG A 443 29.85 -6.07 1.19
C ARG A 443 29.90 -6.91 2.49
N ASP A 444 30.75 -7.93 2.51
CA ASP A 444 31.08 -8.64 3.74
C ASP A 444 31.79 -7.67 4.70
N ALA A 445 31.08 -7.25 5.75
CA ALA A 445 31.59 -6.37 6.81
C ALA A 445 32.73 -6.99 7.67
N ARG A 446 33.39 -8.06 7.18
CA ARG A 446 34.50 -8.76 7.84
C ARG A 446 35.82 -8.70 7.07
N ALA A 447 35.86 -8.14 5.85
CA ALA A 447 37.07 -8.16 5.04
C ALA A 447 38.08 -7.01 5.35
N ASP A 448 37.62 -5.89 5.91
CA ASP A 448 38.47 -4.68 6.10
C ASP A 448 38.78 -4.31 7.56
N ALA A 449 38.64 -5.25 8.50
CA ALA A 449 39.14 -5.03 9.86
C ALA A 449 40.66 -5.24 9.92
N PRO A 450 41.47 -4.27 10.42
CA PRO A 450 42.90 -4.45 10.59
C PRO A 450 43.18 -5.61 11.56
N GLN A 451 44.05 -6.53 11.13
CA GLN A 451 44.37 -7.78 11.84
C GLN A 451 44.99 -7.52 13.22
N GLY A 452 44.17 -7.65 14.28
CA GLY A 452 44.62 -7.86 15.64
C GLY A 452 44.81 -9.35 15.91
N ARG A 453 46.05 -9.77 16.17
CA ARG A 453 46.43 -11.14 16.55
C ARG A 453 45.63 -11.60 17.77
N HIS A 454 45.03 -12.80 17.75
CA HIS A 454 45.20 -13.83 18.80
C HIS A 454 44.53 -15.18 18.44
N ARG A 455 45.42 -16.18 18.35
CA ARG A 455 45.35 -17.64 18.58
C ARG A 455 44.08 -18.47 18.30
N ALA A 456 44.34 -19.52 17.51
CA ALA A 456 43.47 -20.63 17.16
C ALA A 456 42.97 -21.46 18.36
N GLY A 457 41.69 -21.83 18.30
CA GLY A 457 41.07 -22.93 19.02
C GLY A 457 40.18 -23.71 18.04
N THR A 458 40.43 -25.01 17.93
CA THR A 458 39.87 -25.96 16.98
C THR A 458 38.36 -26.20 17.16
N ALA A 459 37.70 -26.49 16.03
CA ALA A 459 36.27 -26.72 15.89
C ALA A 459 35.72 -27.95 16.65
N SER A 460 34.44 -27.87 17.00
CA SER A 460 33.51 -29.00 17.06
C SER A 460 32.17 -28.52 16.49
N ALA A 461 31.74 -29.14 15.40
CA ALA A 461 30.43 -28.92 14.80
C ALA A 461 29.35 -29.62 15.62
N SER A 462 28.29 -28.88 16.01
CA SER A 462 27.01 -29.47 16.41
C SER A 462 25.88 -28.79 15.65
N GLN A 463 24.94 -29.62 15.22
CA GLN A 463 23.88 -29.40 14.24
C GLN A 463 22.97 -28.20 14.50
N ALA A 464 22.45 -27.61 13.41
CA ALA A 464 21.40 -26.59 13.42
C ALA A 464 20.05 -27.17 13.90
N PRO A 465 19.27 -26.45 14.74
CA PRO A 465 17.85 -26.71 14.87
C PRO A 465 17.07 -25.94 13.79
N GLY A 466 16.16 -26.64 13.11
CA GLY A 466 15.28 -26.11 12.09
C GLY A 466 14.41 -24.95 12.59
N ARG A 467 14.09 -24.03 11.68
CA ARG A 467 13.16 -22.91 11.93
C ARG A 467 11.78 -23.44 12.31
N SER A 468 11.33 -23.04 13.51
CA SER A 468 10.03 -23.37 14.10
C SER A 468 8.82 -22.77 13.35
N PRO A 469 7.61 -23.32 13.56
CA PRO A 469 6.34 -22.81 13.02
C PRO A 469 5.92 -21.45 13.64
N PRO A 470 4.86 -20.78 13.13
CA PRO A 470 4.41 -19.49 13.67
C PRO A 470 4.04 -19.56 15.16
N ALA A 471 4.39 -18.51 15.91
CA ALA A 471 4.45 -18.48 17.37
C ALA A 471 3.09 -18.60 18.09
N ALA A 472 3.11 -19.28 19.25
CA ALA A 472 1.98 -19.49 20.15
C ALA A 472 1.45 -18.20 20.81
N VAL A 473 0.15 -18.17 21.12
CA VAL A 473 -0.56 -17.05 21.75
C VAL A 473 -0.11 -16.84 23.21
N SER A 474 0.21 -15.60 23.61
CA SER A 474 0.65 -15.28 24.98
C SER A 474 -0.51 -15.07 25.95
N ALA A 475 -0.40 -15.57 27.18
CA ALA A 475 -1.36 -15.31 28.26
C ALA A 475 -1.39 -13.80 28.63
N GLY A 476 -2.57 -13.24 28.89
CA GLY A 476 -2.78 -11.82 29.21
C GLY A 476 -4.15 -11.29 28.76
N TRP A 477 -4.47 -10.04 29.12
CA TRP A 477 -5.66 -9.35 28.61
C TRP A 477 -5.40 -8.85 27.18
N HIS A 478 -6.21 -9.31 26.22
CA HIS A 478 -6.13 -8.95 24.80
C HIS A 478 -7.34 -8.11 24.42
N THR A 479 -7.11 -6.95 23.82
CA THR A 479 -8.20 -6.17 23.22
C THR A 479 -8.63 -6.84 21.93
N VAL A 480 -9.92 -7.19 21.83
CA VAL A 480 -10.44 -8.02 20.73
C VAL A 480 -11.56 -7.35 19.92
N ALA A 481 -12.22 -6.34 20.47
CA ALA A 481 -13.24 -5.57 19.76
C ALA A 481 -13.43 -4.18 20.38
N SER A 482 -14.02 -3.25 19.62
CA SER A 482 -14.68 -2.08 20.22
C SER A 482 -16.04 -2.51 20.78
N LEU A 483 -16.48 -1.90 21.88
CA LEU A 483 -17.83 -2.10 22.41
C LEU A 483 -18.90 -1.65 21.40
N ALA A 484 -18.59 -0.64 20.58
CA ALA A 484 -19.47 -0.16 19.52
C ALA A 484 -19.71 -1.20 18.41
N ASP A 485 -18.78 -2.15 18.23
CA ASP A 485 -18.87 -3.20 17.21
C ASP A 485 -19.71 -4.41 17.69
N LEU A 486 -20.14 -4.41 18.95
CA LEU A 486 -20.91 -5.49 19.59
C LEU A 486 -22.35 -5.06 19.82
N ALA A 487 -23.22 -5.47 18.90
CA ALA A 487 -24.66 -5.33 19.06
C ALA A 487 -25.15 -6.22 20.23
N PRO A 488 -25.99 -5.71 21.15
CA PRO A 488 -26.53 -6.50 22.26
C PRO A 488 -27.23 -7.78 21.77
N GLY A 489 -26.91 -8.91 22.41
CA GLY A 489 -27.49 -10.22 22.13
C GLY A 489 -27.03 -10.89 20.83
N ARG A 490 -26.23 -10.22 20.00
CA ARG A 490 -25.72 -10.78 18.74
C ARG A 490 -24.28 -11.27 18.93
N PRO A 491 -23.99 -12.57 18.74
CA PRO A 491 -22.63 -13.06 18.79
C PRO A 491 -21.74 -12.45 17.71
N ARG A 492 -20.46 -12.28 18.04
CA ARG A 492 -19.43 -11.77 17.12
C ARG A 492 -18.16 -12.59 17.26
N ARG A 493 -17.67 -13.15 16.15
CA ARG A 493 -16.36 -13.79 16.09
C ARG A 493 -15.24 -12.75 16.20
N VAL A 494 -14.28 -13.02 17.06
CA VAL A 494 -13.00 -12.31 17.14
C VAL A 494 -11.86 -13.31 17.18
N HIS A 495 -10.64 -12.87 16.84
CA HIS A 495 -9.46 -13.72 16.83
C HIS A 495 -8.35 -13.13 17.70
N VAL A 496 -7.66 -13.99 18.45
CA VAL A 496 -6.37 -13.66 19.08
C VAL A 496 -5.35 -14.70 18.60
N GLY A 497 -4.49 -14.29 17.67
CA GLY A 497 -3.65 -15.22 16.93
C GLY A 497 -4.52 -16.22 16.14
N THR A 498 -4.37 -17.51 16.45
CA THR A 498 -5.13 -18.61 15.84
C THR A 498 -6.41 -18.97 16.61
N LEU A 499 -6.65 -18.38 17.78
CA LEU A 499 -7.83 -18.69 18.61
C LEU A 499 -9.06 -17.93 18.13
N ALA A 500 -10.10 -18.66 17.71
CA ALA A 500 -11.41 -18.10 17.40
C ALA A 500 -12.32 -18.05 18.65
N ILE A 501 -12.90 -16.88 18.90
CA ILE A 501 -13.64 -16.59 20.15
C ILE A 501 -14.97 -15.92 19.79
N ALA A 502 -16.06 -16.44 20.34
CA ALA A 502 -17.38 -15.85 20.23
C ALA A 502 -17.60 -14.85 21.38
N LEU A 503 -17.80 -13.58 21.04
CA LEU A 503 -18.20 -12.53 21.97
C LEU A 503 -19.70 -12.32 21.93
N VAL A 504 -20.35 -12.30 23.09
CA VAL A 504 -21.78 -11.94 23.23
C VAL A 504 -21.92 -10.85 24.27
N ARG A 505 -22.57 -9.74 23.89
CA ARG A 505 -22.87 -8.63 24.79
C ARG A 505 -24.27 -8.76 25.38
N GLN A 506 -24.40 -8.72 26.70
CA GLN A 506 -25.69 -8.67 27.40
C GLN A 506 -25.70 -7.50 28.38
N GLY A 507 -26.32 -6.38 27.98
CA GLY A 507 -26.21 -5.12 28.71
C GLY A 507 -24.75 -4.63 28.73
N ASP A 508 -24.19 -4.53 29.95
CA ASP A 508 -22.79 -4.15 30.21
C ASP A 508 -21.87 -5.36 30.45
N GLU A 509 -22.41 -6.59 30.39
CA GLU A 509 -21.63 -7.81 30.50
C GLU A 509 -21.19 -8.30 29.11
N ILE A 510 -19.94 -8.79 29.03
CA ILE A 510 -19.40 -9.46 27.84
C ILE A 510 -19.11 -10.91 28.20
N HIS A 511 -19.63 -11.83 27.39
CA HIS A 511 -19.29 -13.24 27.44
C HIS A 511 -18.29 -13.55 26.33
N ALA A 512 -17.15 -14.15 26.66
CA ALA A 512 -16.17 -14.65 25.71
C ALA A 512 -16.00 -16.15 25.87
N ILE A 513 -16.44 -16.91 24.87
CA ILE A 513 -16.36 -18.37 24.85
C ILE A 513 -15.67 -18.85 23.57
N SER A 514 -15.17 -20.08 23.57
CA SER A 514 -14.59 -20.70 22.37
C SER A 514 -15.60 -20.64 21.25
N ASP A 515 -15.17 -20.15 20.10
CA ASP A 515 -16.06 -20.10 18.95
C ASP A 515 -16.38 -21.50 18.42
N ARG A 516 -15.60 -22.52 18.77
CA ARG A 516 -15.84 -23.90 18.36
C ARG A 516 -16.73 -24.62 19.37
N CYS A 517 -17.83 -25.19 18.87
CA CYS A 517 -18.71 -26.05 19.65
C CYS A 517 -17.94 -27.28 20.19
N SER A 518 -18.10 -27.63 21.46
CA SER A 518 -17.43 -28.80 22.05
C SER A 518 -17.96 -30.14 21.51
N HIS A 519 -19.14 -30.14 20.89
CA HIS A 519 -19.74 -31.32 20.25
C HIS A 519 -19.17 -31.58 18.85
N GLY A 520 -18.72 -30.57 18.11
CA GLY A 520 -18.27 -30.74 16.72
C GLY A 520 -17.84 -29.42 16.04
N ALA A 521 -17.71 -29.42 14.72
CA ALA A 521 -17.14 -28.29 13.96
C ALA A 521 -17.99 -27.01 13.90
N GLY A 522 -19.14 -26.95 14.59
CA GLY A 522 -20.04 -25.80 14.54
C GLY A 522 -19.46 -24.56 15.20
N SER A 523 -19.67 -23.39 14.59
CA SER A 523 -19.28 -22.10 15.17
C SER A 523 -20.39 -21.55 16.08
N LEU A 524 -20.03 -21.09 17.27
CA LEU A 524 -20.96 -20.49 18.22
C LEU A 524 -21.27 -19.03 17.89
N SER A 525 -20.37 -18.29 17.25
CA SER A 525 -20.66 -16.90 16.81
C SER A 525 -21.65 -16.81 15.65
N GLU A 526 -21.93 -17.92 14.97
CA GLU A 526 -23.02 -18.06 13.98
C GLU A 526 -24.32 -18.55 14.64
N GLY A 527 -24.29 -18.86 15.93
CA GLY A 527 -25.42 -19.37 16.70
C GLY A 527 -26.43 -18.31 17.13
N ARG A 528 -27.59 -18.79 17.61
CA ARG A 528 -28.63 -17.92 18.16
C ARG A 528 -28.48 -17.82 19.67
N VAL A 529 -28.54 -16.60 20.20
CA VAL A 529 -28.58 -16.37 21.65
C VAL A 529 -30.03 -16.28 22.10
N ASP A 530 -30.37 -17.05 23.13
CA ASP A 530 -31.70 -17.07 23.75
C ASP A 530 -31.53 -17.00 25.28
N GLY A 531 -31.89 -15.86 25.87
CA GLY A 531 -31.56 -15.60 27.27
C GLY A 531 -30.06 -15.69 27.51
N ARG A 532 -29.62 -16.52 28.47
CA ARG A 532 -28.19 -16.74 28.77
C ARG A 532 -27.58 -17.91 27.98
N GLU A 533 -28.33 -18.51 27.07
CA GLU A 533 -27.86 -19.64 26.28
C GLU A 533 -27.45 -19.21 24.87
N ILE A 534 -26.45 -19.90 24.32
CA ILE A 534 -26.12 -19.84 22.90
C ILE A 534 -26.32 -21.21 22.28
N GLU A 535 -27.16 -21.25 21.25
CA GLU A 535 -27.48 -22.44 20.48
C GLU A 535 -26.54 -22.55 19.30
N CYS A 536 -25.75 -23.61 19.26
CA CYS A 536 -24.91 -23.94 18.12
C CYS A 536 -25.80 -24.17 16.89
N PRO A 537 -25.54 -23.47 15.78
CA PRO A 537 -26.42 -23.51 14.61
C PRO A 537 -26.35 -24.87 13.89
N PHE A 538 -25.33 -25.68 14.16
CA PHE A 538 -25.09 -26.91 13.41
C PHE A 538 -25.94 -28.10 13.87
N HIS A 539 -25.99 -28.36 15.19
CA HIS A 539 -26.73 -29.51 15.74
C HIS A 539 -27.69 -29.13 16.88
N GLY A 540 -27.98 -27.83 17.06
CA GLY A 540 -28.93 -27.33 18.06
C GLY A 540 -28.50 -27.49 19.52
N GLY A 541 -27.25 -27.93 19.77
CA GLY A 541 -26.72 -28.06 21.12
C GLY A 541 -26.46 -26.70 21.75
N ARG A 542 -26.74 -26.56 23.04
CA ARG A 542 -26.75 -25.26 23.72
C ARG A 542 -25.68 -25.19 24.81
N PHE A 543 -25.17 -23.98 25.03
CA PHE A 543 -24.25 -23.67 26.10
C PHE A 543 -24.73 -22.45 26.88
N ASP A 544 -24.60 -22.49 28.21
CA ASP A 544 -24.75 -21.30 29.03
C ASP A 544 -23.54 -20.37 28.82
N LEU A 545 -23.78 -19.14 28.39
CA LEU A 545 -22.77 -18.10 28.14
C LEU A 545 -21.96 -17.73 29.38
N SER A 546 -22.54 -17.95 30.57
CA SER A 546 -21.96 -17.52 31.85
C SER A 546 -21.09 -18.57 32.49
N SER A 547 -21.13 -19.82 32.05
CA SER A 547 -20.34 -20.96 32.57
C SER A 547 -19.56 -21.67 31.46
N GLY A 548 -20.05 -21.62 30.21
CA GLY A 548 -19.60 -22.46 29.10
C GLY A 548 -20.16 -23.89 29.17
N ALA A 549 -21.00 -24.21 30.16
CA ALA A 549 -21.53 -25.56 30.36
C ALA A 549 -22.61 -25.89 29.32
N PRO A 550 -22.67 -27.15 28.84
CA PRO A 550 -23.72 -27.55 27.93
C PRO A 550 -25.06 -27.62 28.67
N THR A 551 -26.11 -27.06 28.08
CA THR A 551 -27.46 -27.05 28.66
C THR A 551 -28.45 -27.89 27.86
N SER A 552 -28.12 -28.23 26.61
CA SER A 552 -28.91 -29.13 25.78
C SER A 552 -28.02 -30.09 25.00
N ALA A 553 -28.50 -31.32 24.85
CA ALA A 553 -27.95 -32.29 23.92
C ALA A 553 -27.95 -31.71 22.48
N PRO A 554 -27.02 -32.12 21.60
CA PRO A 554 -26.02 -33.18 21.78
C PRO A 554 -24.72 -32.75 22.49
N CYS A 555 -24.64 -31.52 23.02
CA CYS A 555 -23.45 -31.04 23.72
C CYS A 555 -23.35 -31.67 25.11
N THR A 556 -22.19 -32.25 25.43
CA THR A 556 -21.96 -32.95 26.71
C THR A 556 -20.68 -32.48 27.42
N LYS A 557 -19.85 -31.67 26.74
CA LYS A 557 -18.62 -31.09 27.30
C LYS A 557 -18.75 -29.57 27.35
N PRO A 558 -18.20 -28.86 28.35
CA PRO A 558 -18.18 -27.41 28.34
C PRO A 558 -17.28 -26.85 27.23
N VAL A 559 -17.61 -25.66 26.73
CA VAL A 559 -16.71 -24.87 25.89
C VAL A 559 -15.84 -23.98 26.77
N LYS A 560 -14.60 -23.73 26.32
CA LYS A 560 -13.69 -22.87 27.08
C LYS A 560 -14.26 -21.45 27.13
N ARG A 561 -14.09 -20.81 28.28
CA ARG A 561 -14.50 -19.42 28.52
C ARG A 561 -13.32 -18.61 29.00
N TRP A 562 -13.29 -17.36 28.59
CA TRP A 562 -12.28 -16.40 29.01
C TRP A 562 -12.96 -15.25 29.75
N PRO A 563 -12.38 -14.77 30.86
CA PRO A 563 -12.83 -13.54 31.47
C PRO A 563 -12.82 -12.42 30.43
N ALA A 564 -13.90 -11.66 30.33
CA ALA A 564 -14.01 -10.51 29.44
C ALA A 564 -14.38 -9.27 30.24
N ARG A 565 -13.88 -8.11 29.82
CA ARG A 565 -14.19 -6.82 30.43
C ARG A 565 -14.33 -5.73 29.39
N ILE A 566 -15.05 -4.68 29.76
CA ILE A 566 -15.09 -3.43 29.02
C ILE A 566 -14.11 -2.47 29.69
N ASP A 567 -13.15 -1.98 28.93
CA ASP A 567 -12.13 -1.03 29.37
C ASP A 567 -12.06 0.10 28.34
N ASP A 568 -12.46 1.31 28.74
CA ASP A 568 -12.56 2.51 27.88
C ASP A 568 -13.25 2.28 26.52
N GLY A 569 -14.44 1.65 26.56
CA GLY A 569 -15.21 1.34 25.36
C GLY A 569 -14.61 0.24 24.47
N ARG A 570 -13.56 -0.46 24.93
CA ARG A 570 -12.95 -1.61 24.26
C ARG A 570 -13.24 -2.89 25.02
N VAL A 571 -13.50 -3.96 24.30
CA VAL A 571 -13.68 -5.28 24.87
C VAL A 571 -12.35 -6.00 24.91
N GLN A 572 -11.95 -6.41 26.12
CA GLN A 572 -10.75 -7.19 26.38
C GLN A 572 -11.11 -8.57 26.90
N ILE A 573 -10.31 -9.58 26.56
CA ILE A 573 -10.44 -10.95 27.07
C ILE A 573 -9.12 -11.41 27.72
N LEU A 574 -9.19 -12.15 28.81
CA LEU A 574 -8.02 -12.69 29.50
C LEU A 574 -7.74 -14.10 29.00
N LEU A 575 -6.67 -14.26 28.22
CA LEU A 575 -6.14 -15.57 27.86
C LEU A 575 -5.21 -16.06 28.98
N ASP A 576 -5.37 -17.30 29.40
CA ASP A 576 -4.50 -17.96 30.38
C ASP A 576 -3.57 -18.99 29.70
N GLU A 577 -2.62 -19.53 30.45
CA GLU A 577 -1.67 -20.55 29.96
C GLU A 577 -2.33 -21.87 29.53
N THR A 578 -3.60 -22.09 29.92
CA THR A 578 -4.39 -23.26 29.50
C THR A 578 -5.11 -23.03 28.16
N SER A 579 -4.91 -21.88 27.51
CA SER A 579 -5.52 -21.56 26.22
C SER A 579 -4.82 -22.37 25.12
N PRO A 580 -5.56 -23.23 24.39
CA PRO A 580 -4.93 -24.26 23.56
C PRO A 580 -4.01 -23.62 22.50
N ALA A 581 -2.77 -24.11 22.42
CA ALA A 581 -1.82 -23.70 21.38
C ALA A 581 -2.11 -24.35 20.01
N GLU A 582 -3.01 -25.34 19.97
CA GLU A 582 -3.42 -26.07 18.78
C GLU A 582 -4.95 -26.04 18.63
N ASP A 583 -5.41 -25.22 17.70
CA ASP A 583 -6.38 -25.55 16.65
C ASP A 583 -6.51 -24.28 15.82
N SER A 584 -5.74 -24.15 14.73
CA SER A 584 -5.74 -22.87 14.01
C SER A 584 -7.03 -22.57 13.27
N GLY A 585 -7.97 -23.52 13.17
CA GLY A 585 -9.23 -23.38 12.43
C GLY A 585 -9.05 -22.94 10.97
N MET A 586 -7.80 -22.89 10.52
CA MET A 586 -7.37 -22.28 9.27
C MET A 586 -6.89 -23.40 8.37
N LEU A 587 -7.51 -23.50 7.20
CA LEU A 587 -7.21 -24.45 6.17
C LEU A 587 -6.07 -23.92 5.29
N PRO A 588 -4.88 -24.55 5.30
CA PRO A 588 -3.77 -24.15 4.45
C PRO A 588 -4.01 -24.65 3.02
N LEU A 589 -4.13 -23.72 2.10
CA LEU A 589 -4.38 -24.00 0.68
C LEU A 589 -3.19 -23.62 -0.18
N ARG A 590 -3.04 -24.28 -1.32
CA ARG A 590 -2.09 -23.96 -2.39
C ARG A 590 -2.84 -23.71 -3.68
N VAL A 591 -2.55 -22.61 -4.35
CA VAL A 591 -3.11 -22.31 -5.68
C VAL A 591 -2.56 -23.34 -6.68
N THR A 592 -3.44 -24.12 -7.30
CA THR A 592 -3.08 -25.10 -8.33
C THR A 592 -3.22 -24.55 -9.73
N ARG A 593 -4.23 -23.69 -9.95
CA ARG A 593 -4.52 -23.11 -11.26
C ARG A 593 -5.07 -21.71 -11.14
N ARG A 594 -4.70 -20.86 -12.10
CA ARG A 594 -5.17 -19.48 -12.21
C ARG A 594 -5.56 -19.16 -13.65
N TYR A 595 -6.75 -18.61 -13.89
CA TYR A 595 -7.18 -18.17 -15.22
C TYR A 595 -8.26 -17.09 -15.18
N MET A 596 -8.39 -16.30 -16.25
CA MET A 596 -9.48 -15.32 -16.37
C MET A 596 -10.77 -16.03 -16.80
N ALA A 597 -11.78 -16.04 -15.92
CA ALA A 597 -13.09 -16.62 -16.20
C ALA A 597 -14.00 -15.67 -17.01
N ALA A 598 -13.68 -14.38 -17.02
CA ALA A 598 -14.24 -13.32 -17.86
C ALA A 598 -13.27 -12.12 -17.87
N ALA A 599 -13.55 -11.07 -18.66
CA ALA A 599 -12.61 -9.95 -18.89
C ALA A 599 -12.03 -9.28 -17.62
N ALA A 600 -12.73 -9.32 -16.48
CA ALA A 600 -12.29 -8.75 -15.21
C ALA A 600 -12.48 -9.69 -14.01
N ILE A 601 -12.61 -11.00 -14.26
CA ILE A 601 -12.89 -12.00 -13.22
C ILE A 601 -11.80 -13.06 -13.26
N LEU A 602 -11.04 -13.16 -12.17
CA LEU A 602 -9.99 -14.16 -12.00
C LEU A 602 -10.54 -15.37 -11.25
N ALA A 603 -10.41 -16.56 -11.82
CA ALA A 603 -10.67 -17.83 -11.15
C ALA A 603 -9.37 -18.38 -10.56
N LEU A 604 -9.46 -18.91 -9.34
CA LEU A 604 -8.39 -19.60 -8.64
C LEU A 604 -8.90 -20.96 -8.19
N GLU A 605 -8.10 -21.99 -8.46
CA GLU A 605 -8.29 -23.34 -7.96
C GLU A 605 -7.26 -23.63 -6.88
N PHE A 606 -7.67 -24.35 -5.84
CA PHE A 606 -6.85 -24.70 -4.70
C PHE A 606 -6.90 -26.19 -4.39
N GLU A 607 -5.79 -26.68 -3.87
CA GLU A 607 -5.70 -27.93 -3.12
C GLU A 607 -5.21 -27.65 -1.69
N HIS A 608 -5.25 -28.66 -0.82
CA HIS A 608 -4.62 -28.58 0.49
C HIS A 608 -3.10 -28.46 0.34
N ALA A 609 -2.46 -27.49 1.01
CA ALA A 609 -1.04 -27.18 0.81
C ALA A 609 -0.07 -28.32 1.20
N GLN A 610 -0.54 -29.27 2.02
CA GLN A 610 0.18 -30.47 2.44
C GLN A 610 -0.37 -31.76 1.79
N GLY A 611 -1.26 -31.67 0.80
CA GLY A 611 -1.79 -32.83 0.05
C GLY A 611 -2.85 -33.65 0.79
N ALA A 612 -3.46 -33.12 1.86
CA ALA A 612 -4.60 -33.76 2.51
C ALA A 612 -5.90 -33.56 1.69
N PRO A 613 -6.94 -34.40 1.89
CA PRO A 613 -8.25 -34.15 1.30
C PRO A 613 -8.81 -32.80 1.73
N LEU A 614 -9.44 -32.07 0.80
CA LEU A 614 -10.16 -30.85 1.15
C LEU A 614 -11.42 -31.21 1.95
N PRO A 615 -11.78 -30.41 2.98
CA PRO A 615 -13.06 -30.56 3.66
C PRO A 615 -14.24 -30.47 2.67
N GLY A 616 -15.37 -31.09 3.01
CA GLY A 616 -16.60 -30.86 2.25
C GLY A 616 -17.16 -29.47 2.52
N PHE A 617 -17.89 -28.91 1.56
CA PHE A 617 -18.65 -27.68 1.74
C PHE A 617 -20.08 -27.84 1.19
N SER A 618 -21.01 -27.03 1.67
CA SER A 618 -22.39 -26.96 1.18
C SER A 618 -22.54 -25.82 0.16
N ALA A 619 -23.46 -25.97 -0.80
CA ALA A 619 -23.74 -24.90 -1.79
C ALA A 619 -24.11 -23.57 -1.10
N GLY A 620 -23.47 -22.49 -1.55
CA GLY A 620 -23.54 -21.17 -0.92
C GLY A 620 -22.33 -20.83 -0.02
N ALA A 621 -21.47 -21.81 0.29
CA ALA A 621 -20.33 -21.57 1.16
C ALA A 621 -19.26 -20.63 0.56
N HIS A 622 -18.50 -19.98 1.43
CA HIS A 622 -17.36 -19.14 1.11
C HIS A 622 -16.13 -19.49 1.96
N LEU A 623 -14.98 -18.96 1.55
CA LEU A 623 -13.73 -18.99 2.31
C LEU A 623 -13.29 -17.57 2.63
N ASP A 624 -12.78 -17.34 3.83
CA ASP A 624 -12.02 -16.15 4.17
C ASP A 624 -10.55 -16.37 3.82
N LEU A 625 -10.04 -15.62 2.84
CA LEU A 625 -8.63 -15.64 2.46
C LEU A 625 -7.84 -14.66 3.33
N MET A 626 -6.77 -15.16 3.96
CA MET A 626 -5.80 -14.33 4.69
C MET A 626 -4.72 -13.84 3.73
N LEU A 627 -4.87 -12.61 3.25
CA LEU A 627 -3.98 -12.03 2.26
C LEU A 627 -2.64 -11.58 2.88
N PRO A 628 -1.54 -11.54 2.11
CA PRO A 628 -0.22 -11.12 2.60
C PRO A 628 -0.19 -9.75 3.30
N SER A 629 -1.07 -8.83 2.92
CA SER A 629 -1.26 -7.52 3.57
C SER A 629 -1.81 -7.59 4.99
N GLY A 630 -2.26 -8.76 5.44
CA GLY A 630 -2.99 -8.96 6.70
C GLY A 630 -4.50 -8.77 6.57
N LEU A 631 -5.01 -8.42 5.37
CA LEU A 631 -6.45 -8.33 5.10
C LEU A 631 -7.09 -9.73 5.00
N ALA A 632 -8.24 -9.90 5.64
CA ALA A 632 -9.13 -11.04 5.40
C ALA A 632 -10.22 -10.66 4.39
N ARG A 633 -10.50 -11.51 3.40
CA ARG A 633 -11.57 -11.31 2.41
C ARG A 633 -12.31 -12.60 2.10
N SER A 634 -13.64 -12.52 2.15
CA SER A 634 -14.55 -13.62 1.88
C SER A 634 -14.81 -13.77 0.38
N TYR A 635 -14.72 -15.00 -0.14
CA TYR A 635 -15.03 -15.34 -1.53
C TYR A 635 -15.81 -16.64 -1.61
N SER A 636 -16.95 -16.64 -2.32
CA SER A 636 -17.79 -17.83 -2.49
C SER A 636 -17.06 -18.93 -3.26
N LEU A 637 -17.23 -20.16 -2.78
CA LEU A 637 -16.85 -21.37 -3.50
C LEU A 637 -17.83 -21.58 -4.66
N CYS A 638 -17.29 -21.79 -5.87
CA CYS A 638 -18.09 -21.90 -7.10
C CYS A 638 -17.92 -23.22 -7.86
N ASN A 639 -17.12 -24.17 -7.36
CA ASN A 639 -17.09 -25.53 -7.91
C ASN A 639 -18.27 -26.38 -7.41
N ASP A 640 -18.39 -27.59 -7.95
CA ASP A 640 -19.36 -28.58 -7.50
C ASP A 640 -19.08 -28.98 -6.03
N PRO A 641 -20.03 -28.80 -5.10
CA PRO A 641 -19.88 -29.26 -3.72
C PRO A 641 -19.62 -30.77 -3.58
N ALA A 642 -19.95 -31.57 -4.60
CA ALA A 642 -19.67 -33.00 -4.64
C ALA A 642 -18.24 -33.34 -5.11
N ASP A 643 -17.44 -32.37 -5.56
CA ASP A 643 -16.05 -32.56 -5.97
C ASP A 643 -15.08 -32.13 -4.85
N PRO A 644 -14.52 -33.09 -4.08
CA PRO A 644 -13.60 -32.79 -2.98
C PRO A 644 -12.15 -32.57 -3.46
N SER A 645 -11.87 -32.66 -4.76
CA SER A 645 -10.50 -32.56 -5.28
C SER A 645 -10.02 -31.12 -5.42
N VAL A 646 -10.93 -30.15 -5.45
CA VAL A 646 -10.62 -28.76 -5.71
C VAL A 646 -11.56 -27.84 -4.93
N TYR A 647 -11.00 -26.72 -4.45
CA TYR A 647 -11.79 -25.54 -4.13
C TYR A 647 -11.59 -24.50 -5.22
N ARG A 648 -12.67 -23.96 -5.77
CA ARG A 648 -12.61 -22.90 -6.78
C ARG A 648 -13.31 -21.65 -6.27
N ILE A 649 -12.65 -20.51 -6.38
CA ILE A 649 -13.26 -19.19 -6.17
C ILE A 649 -13.11 -18.36 -7.45
N ALA A 650 -13.97 -17.34 -7.61
CA ALA A 650 -13.79 -16.33 -8.64
C ALA A 650 -13.88 -14.93 -8.06
N VAL A 651 -12.92 -14.08 -8.41
CA VAL A 651 -12.74 -12.76 -7.85
C VAL A 651 -12.83 -11.73 -8.97
N GLN A 652 -13.85 -10.86 -8.89
CA GLN A 652 -13.93 -9.69 -9.77
C GLN A 652 -12.97 -8.61 -9.32
N LEU A 653 -12.25 -8.01 -10.26
CA LEU A 653 -11.43 -6.83 -9.99
C LEU A 653 -12.33 -5.61 -9.77
N ALA A 654 -12.62 -5.27 -8.51
CA ALA A 654 -13.39 -4.09 -8.17
C ALA A 654 -12.56 -2.80 -8.38
N LYS A 655 -13.17 -1.76 -8.94
CA LYS A 655 -12.57 -0.42 -9.07
C LYS A 655 -13.61 0.64 -8.66
N PRO A 656 -13.35 1.45 -7.61
CA PRO A 656 -12.21 1.38 -6.69
C PRO A 656 -12.28 0.15 -5.77
N SER A 657 -11.12 -0.42 -5.39
CA SER A 657 -11.00 -1.57 -4.49
C SER A 657 -10.41 -1.15 -3.15
N LEU A 658 -10.83 -1.79 -2.05
CA LEU A 658 -10.23 -1.64 -0.72
C LEU A 658 -9.01 -2.58 -0.55
N GLY A 659 -8.19 -2.70 -1.59
CA GLY A 659 -7.00 -3.56 -1.67
C GLY A 659 -7.25 -5.06 -1.90
N GLY A 660 -8.33 -5.63 -1.36
CA GLY A 660 -8.54 -7.09 -1.31
C GLY A 660 -8.58 -7.81 -2.68
N SER A 661 -9.50 -7.41 -3.58
CA SER A 661 -9.58 -8.04 -4.91
C SER A 661 -8.37 -7.75 -5.78
N GLU A 662 -7.75 -6.57 -5.62
CA GLU A 662 -6.52 -6.21 -6.34
C GLU A 662 -5.33 -7.05 -5.88
N GLU A 663 -5.20 -7.29 -4.57
CA GLU A 663 -4.17 -8.14 -4.00
C GLU A 663 -4.36 -9.61 -4.40
N VAL A 664 -5.59 -10.12 -4.42
CA VAL A 664 -5.84 -11.48 -4.96
C VAL A 664 -5.39 -11.61 -6.41
N HIS A 665 -5.70 -10.61 -7.25
CA HIS A 665 -5.26 -10.59 -8.64
C HIS A 665 -3.74 -10.41 -8.79
N ALA A 666 -3.08 -9.71 -7.88
CA ALA A 666 -1.65 -9.40 -7.98
C ALA A 666 -0.74 -10.43 -7.30
N ALA A 667 -1.21 -11.14 -6.26
CA ALA A 667 -0.35 -11.92 -5.37
C ALA A 667 -0.61 -13.44 -5.41
N LEU A 668 -1.82 -13.88 -5.75
CA LEU A 668 -2.15 -15.31 -5.73
C LEU A 668 -1.85 -15.97 -7.09
N HIS A 669 -0.57 -16.23 -7.33
CA HIS A 669 -0.07 -17.02 -8.46
C HIS A 669 -0.12 -18.52 -8.16
N GLU A 670 0.05 -19.35 -9.20
CA GLU A 670 0.20 -20.79 -9.04
C GLU A 670 1.33 -21.12 -8.06
N ASN A 671 1.13 -22.16 -7.24
CA ASN A 671 1.99 -22.60 -6.14
C ASN A 671 2.05 -21.69 -4.90
N VAL A 672 1.39 -20.53 -4.89
CA VAL A 672 1.29 -19.70 -3.69
C VAL A 672 0.48 -20.44 -2.62
N ARG A 673 1.02 -20.47 -1.39
CA ARG A 673 0.33 -20.98 -0.21
C ARG A 673 -0.39 -19.84 0.49
N ILE A 674 -1.63 -20.09 0.89
CA ILE A 674 -2.47 -19.14 1.59
C ILE A 674 -3.20 -19.84 2.74
N ALA A 675 -3.32 -19.15 3.88
CA ALA A 675 -4.18 -19.60 4.96
C ALA A 675 -5.61 -19.12 4.69
N THR A 676 -6.59 -20.00 4.88
CA THR A 676 -8.01 -19.67 4.72
C THR A 676 -8.82 -20.14 5.91
N SER A 677 -10.03 -19.63 6.11
CA SER A 677 -10.98 -20.27 7.04
C SER A 677 -11.35 -21.68 6.56
N MET A 678 -12.00 -22.46 7.43
CA MET A 678 -12.85 -23.55 6.94
C MET A 678 -13.99 -22.98 6.08
N PRO A 679 -14.61 -23.77 5.17
CA PRO A 679 -15.81 -23.33 4.46
C PRO A 679 -16.91 -22.92 5.44
N VAL A 680 -17.45 -21.72 5.28
CA VAL A 680 -18.57 -21.17 6.05
C VAL A 680 -19.73 -20.91 5.10
N ASN A 681 -20.96 -21.20 5.50
CA ASN A 681 -22.14 -21.02 4.64
C ASN A 681 -23.21 -20.15 5.31
N ASP A 682 -23.18 -18.85 5.02
CA ASP A 682 -24.23 -17.90 5.43
C ASP A 682 -25.37 -17.79 4.40
N PHE A 683 -25.25 -18.48 3.25
CA PHE A 683 -26.18 -18.41 2.14
C PHE A 683 -26.73 -19.80 1.79
N GLU A 684 -27.31 -20.47 2.78
CA GLU A 684 -27.71 -21.86 2.66
C GLU A 684 -28.80 -22.11 1.61
N LEU A 685 -28.59 -23.16 0.81
CA LEU A 685 -29.56 -23.70 -0.12
C LEU A 685 -30.61 -24.54 0.61
N ASP A 686 -31.89 -24.26 0.35
CA ASP A 686 -33.02 -25.08 0.78
C ASP A 686 -33.19 -26.24 -0.20
N GLU A 687 -32.58 -27.37 0.13
CA GLU A 687 -32.64 -28.60 -0.67
C GLU A 687 -34.04 -29.27 -0.68
N HIS A 688 -34.97 -28.77 0.14
CA HIS A 688 -36.34 -29.25 0.26
C HIS A 688 -37.35 -28.39 -0.51
N ALA A 689 -36.95 -27.22 -1.00
CA ALA A 689 -37.81 -26.38 -1.82
C ALA A 689 -38.26 -27.15 -3.08
N PRO A 690 -39.56 -27.10 -3.45
CA PRO A 690 -40.08 -27.81 -4.61
C PRO A 690 -39.53 -27.26 -5.93
N ALA A 691 -39.15 -25.98 -5.94
CA ALA A 691 -38.41 -25.33 -7.01
C ALA A 691 -37.55 -24.17 -6.46
N SER A 692 -36.48 -23.82 -7.16
CA SER A 692 -35.61 -22.69 -6.80
C SER A 692 -35.38 -21.75 -7.98
N LEU A 693 -35.48 -20.45 -7.74
CA LEU A 693 -35.16 -19.41 -8.71
C LEU A 693 -33.85 -18.74 -8.30
N LEU A 694 -32.80 -18.90 -9.10
CA LEU A 694 -31.47 -18.36 -8.86
C LEU A 694 -31.25 -17.14 -9.76
N ILE A 695 -31.07 -15.94 -9.19
CA ILE A 695 -30.92 -14.68 -9.92
C ILE A 695 -29.53 -14.10 -9.67
N ALA A 696 -28.65 -14.22 -10.67
CA ALA A 696 -27.26 -13.79 -10.60
C ALA A 696 -27.02 -12.46 -11.32
N GLY A 697 -26.26 -11.56 -10.69
CA GLY A 697 -25.76 -10.34 -11.30
C GLY A 697 -24.23 -10.28 -11.29
N GLY A 698 -23.58 -10.24 -12.46
CA GLY A 698 -22.12 -10.09 -12.52
C GLY A 698 -21.36 -11.24 -11.85
N ILE A 699 -20.47 -10.92 -10.90
CA ILE A 699 -19.73 -11.93 -10.13
C ILE A 699 -20.60 -12.72 -9.16
N GLY A 700 -21.80 -12.24 -8.82
CA GLY A 700 -22.74 -12.93 -7.93
C GLY A 700 -23.24 -14.29 -8.46
N VAL A 701 -22.81 -14.70 -9.66
CA VAL A 701 -23.01 -16.06 -10.16
C VAL A 701 -22.25 -17.12 -9.36
N THR A 702 -21.18 -16.76 -8.65
CA THR A 702 -20.31 -17.74 -7.96
C THR A 702 -21.03 -18.63 -6.95
N PRO A 703 -21.74 -18.12 -5.93
CA PRO A 703 -22.50 -18.98 -5.01
C PRO A 703 -23.66 -19.69 -5.71
N LEU A 704 -24.30 -19.04 -6.68
CA LEU A 704 -25.47 -19.57 -7.40
C LEU A 704 -25.11 -20.70 -8.37
N MET A 705 -23.88 -20.72 -8.90
CA MET A 705 -23.32 -21.82 -9.68
C MET A 705 -23.19 -23.09 -8.84
N ALA A 706 -22.66 -22.99 -7.62
CA ALA A 706 -22.60 -24.11 -6.68
C ALA A 706 -24.00 -24.62 -6.29
N MET A 707 -24.97 -23.71 -6.10
CA MET A 707 -26.38 -24.07 -5.86
C MET A 707 -27.02 -24.80 -7.04
N ALA A 708 -26.83 -24.30 -8.26
CA ALA A 708 -27.33 -24.94 -9.47
C ALA A 708 -26.78 -26.37 -9.62
N TYR A 709 -25.49 -26.58 -9.34
CA TYR A 709 -24.86 -27.89 -9.36
C TYR A 709 -25.44 -28.84 -8.31
N ARG A 710 -25.67 -28.35 -7.10
CA ARG A 710 -26.28 -29.13 -6.03
C ARG A 710 -27.73 -29.50 -6.35
N LEU A 711 -28.54 -28.56 -6.84
CA LEU A 711 -29.94 -28.80 -7.22
C LEU A 711 -30.03 -29.80 -8.38
N GLN A 712 -29.14 -29.69 -9.37
CA GLN A 712 -29.04 -30.64 -10.48
C GLN A 712 -28.69 -32.05 -9.98
N ALA A 713 -27.71 -32.17 -9.07
CA ALA A 713 -27.34 -33.46 -8.48
C ALA A 713 -28.47 -34.09 -7.65
N LEU A 714 -29.31 -33.27 -7.02
CA LEU A 714 -30.49 -33.70 -6.27
C LEU A 714 -31.74 -33.96 -7.14
N GLY A 715 -31.69 -33.65 -8.44
CA GLY A 715 -32.85 -33.73 -9.33
C GLY A 715 -33.98 -32.74 -8.97
N ARG A 716 -33.64 -31.61 -8.33
CA ARG A 716 -34.60 -30.54 -7.97
C ARG A 716 -34.83 -29.62 -9.16
N ARG A 717 -36.03 -29.05 -9.26
CA ARG A 717 -36.37 -28.08 -10.31
C ARG A 717 -35.75 -26.72 -9.98
N PHE A 718 -35.05 -26.11 -10.92
CA PHE A 718 -34.53 -24.77 -10.75
C PHE A 718 -34.32 -24.05 -12.07
N GLU A 719 -34.23 -22.73 -12.00
CA GLU A 719 -33.86 -21.85 -13.11
C GLU A 719 -32.77 -20.89 -12.63
N LEU A 720 -31.71 -20.71 -13.43
CA LEU A 720 -30.63 -19.75 -13.19
C LEU A 720 -30.72 -18.61 -14.21
N HIS A 721 -31.13 -17.43 -13.75
CA HIS A 721 -31.16 -16.19 -14.52
C HIS A 721 -29.88 -15.41 -14.31
N TYR A 722 -29.02 -15.35 -15.33
CA TYR A 722 -27.72 -14.69 -15.24
C TYR A 722 -27.68 -13.38 -16.01
N ALA A 723 -27.69 -12.25 -15.28
CA ALA A 723 -27.65 -10.91 -15.82
C ALA A 723 -26.26 -10.26 -15.74
N CYS A 724 -25.79 -9.74 -16.87
CA CYS A 724 -24.53 -9.00 -16.98
C CYS A 724 -24.65 -7.81 -17.94
N ARG A 725 -23.64 -6.93 -17.98
CA ARG A 725 -23.60 -5.82 -18.96
C ARG A 725 -23.49 -6.33 -20.40
N SER A 726 -22.68 -7.36 -20.59
CA SER A 726 -22.43 -8.07 -21.85
C SER A 726 -22.05 -9.52 -21.57
N ARG A 727 -22.01 -10.37 -22.60
CA ARG A 727 -21.53 -11.76 -22.49
C ARG A 727 -20.09 -11.85 -22.01
N ASP A 728 -19.22 -10.90 -22.39
CA ASP A 728 -17.80 -10.88 -21.99
C ASP A 728 -17.58 -10.68 -20.49
N CYS A 729 -18.62 -10.24 -19.77
CA CYS A 729 -18.63 -10.10 -18.32
C CYS A 729 -19.24 -11.31 -17.60
N MET A 730 -19.73 -12.33 -18.31
CA MET A 730 -20.35 -13.53 -17.74
C MET A 730 -19.28 -14.59 -17.44
N ALA A 731 -18.94 -14.75 -16.17
CA ALA A 731 -17.98 -15.77 -15.75
C ALA A 731 -18.51 -17.18 -15.98
N PHE A 732 -17.63 -18.09 -16.42
CA PHE A 732 -17.93 -19.52 -16.61
C PHE A 732 -19.05 -19.82 -17.63
N LEU A 733 -19.36 -18.88 -18.54
CA LEU A 733 -20.47 -19.02 -19.48
C LEU A 733 -20.44 -20.34 -20.30
N PRO A 734 -19.31 -20.77 -20.91
CA PRO A 734 -19.28 -22.03 -21.66
C PRO A 734 -19.57 -23.26 -20.79
N GLU A 735 -19.08 -23.28 -19.54
CA GLU A 735 -19.29 -24.36 -18.57
C GLU A 735 -20.74 -24.42 -18.11
N LEU A 736 -21.34 -23.27 -17.78
CA LEU A 736 -22.74 -23.16 -17.37
C LEU A 736 -23.67 -23.60 -18.51
N GLN A 737 -23.41 -23.18 -19.75
CA GLN A 737 -24.21 -23.59 -20.91
C GLN A 737 -24.14 -25.09 -21.16
N ALA A 738 -22.93 -25.68 -21.10
CA ALA A 738 -22.73 -27.10 -21.29
C ALA A 738 -23.41 -27.94 -20.21
N ARG A 739 -23.40 -27.47 -18.95
CA ARG A 739 -23.88 -28.24 -17.80
C ARG A 739 -25.36 -28.04 -17.46
N LEU A 740 -25.87 -26.81 -17.51
CA LEU A 740 -27.22 -26.49 -17.06
C LEU A 740 -28.25 -26.54 -18.19
N GLY A 741 -27.82 -26.40 -19.45
CA GLY A 741 -28.68 -26.48 -20.62
C GLY A 741 -29.94 -25.58 -20.50
N PRO A 742 -31.16 -26.14 -20.55
CA PRO A 742 -32.39 -25.36 -20.54
C PRO A 742 -32.69 -24.64 -19.21
N ALA A 743 -32.01 -25.00 -18.12
CA ALA A 743 -32.17 -24.35 -16.82
C ALA A 743 -31.43 -23.00 -16.72
N LEU A 744 -30.60 -22.65 -17.71
CA LEU A 744 -29.83 -21.40 -17.74
C LEU A 744 -30.49 -20.37 -18.68
N HIS A 745 -30.84 -19.22 -18.11
CA HIS A 745 -31.41 -18.08 -18.83
C HIS A 745 -30.43 -16.90 -18.78
N LEU A 746 -30.02 -16.41 -19.93
CA LEU A 746 -28.99 -15.36 -20.04
C LEU A 746 -29.63 -13.99 -20.31
N HIS A 747 -29.16 -12.98 -19.58
CA HIS A 747 -29.64 -11.61 -19.70
C HIS A 747 -28.48 -10.60 -19.92
N PRO A 748 -27.79 -10.65 -21.08
CA PRO A 748 -26.80 -9.64 -21.48
C PRO A 748 -27.48 -8.29 -21.77
N GLY A 749 -26.98 -7.24 -21.14
CA GLY A 749 -27.60 -5.92 -21.17
C GLY A 749 -27.43 -5.12 -22.45
N ASP A 750 -26.44 -5.47 -23.26
CA ASP A 750 -26.12 -4.87 -24.56
C ASP A 750 -26.90 -5.53 -25.72
N GLU A 751 -27.60 -6.65 -25.46
CA GLU A 751 -28.45 -7.31 -26.44
C GLU A 751 -29.92 -6.85 -26.30
N ALA A 752 -30.49 -6.37 -27.41
CA ALA A 752 -31.87 -5.89 -27.45
C ALA A 752 -32.87 -7.02 -27.12
N GLY A 753 -33.80 -6.77 -26.20
CA GLY A 753 -34.81 -7.75 -25.78
C GLY A 753 -34.33 -8.78 -24.75
N CYS A 754 -33.05 -8.78 -24.37
CA CYS A 754 -32.48 -9.75 -23.43
C CYS A 754 -32.45 -9.24 -21.97
N ARG A 755 -33.04 -8.07 -21.67
CA ARG A 755 -33.09 -7.54 -20.31
C ARG A 755 -33.93 -8.44 -19.40
N LEU A 756 -33.46 -8.63 -18.17
CA LEU A 756 -34.20 -9.38 -17.16
C LEU A 756 -35.45 -8.62 -16.74
N ASP A 757 -36.62 -9.19 -17.05
CA ASP A 757 -37.91 -8.70 -16.58
C ASP A 757 -38.28 -9.40 -15.27
N LEU A 758 -38.08 -8.69 -14.16
CA LEU A 758 -38.32 -9.22 -12.82
C LEU A 758 -39.82 -9.39 -12.52
N GLU A 759 -40.69 -8.56 -13.09
CA GLU A 759 -42.14 -8.66 -12.85
C GLU A 759 -42.67 -9.92 -13.53
N ALA A 760 -42.37 -10.09 -14.82
CA ALA A 760 -42.77 -11.28 -15.56
C ALA A 760 -42.20 -12.57 -14.96
N LEU A 761 -40.92 -12.54 -14.54
CA LEU A 761 -40.27 -13.69 -13.93
C LEU A 761 -40.93 -14.10 -12.60
N LEU A 762 -41.16 -13.16 -11.70
CA LEU A 762 -41.73 -13.44 -10.38
C LEU A 762 -43.25 -13.69 -10.42
N GLU A 763 -43.97 -13.23 -11.44
CA GLU A 763 -45.37 -13.60 -11.69
C GLU A 763 -45.49 -15.04 -12.22
N GLY A 764 -44.54 -15.47 -13.07
CA GLY A 764 -44.52 -16.82 -13.65
C GLY A 764 -44.04 -17.91 -12.70
N ALA A 765 -43.31 -17.56 -11.64
CA ALA A 765 -42.78 -18.51 -10.67
C ALA A 765 -43.83 -18.99 -9.66
N SER A 766 -43.76 -20.27 -9.27
CA SER A 766 -44.61 -20.82 -8.19
C SER A 766 -44.36 -20.11 -6.87
N ARG A 767 -45.42 -19.83 -6.10
CA ARG A 767 -45.32 -19.21 -4.76
C ARG A 767 -44.61 -20.08 -3.72
N ASP A 768 -44.44 -21.36 -4.02
CA ASP A 768 -43.69 -22.30 -3.20
C ASP A 768 -42.20 -22.33 -3.53
N SER A 769 -41.74 -21.62 -4.57
CA SER A 769 -40.34 -21.53 -4.94
C SER A 769 -39.51 -20.75 -3.90
N ALA A 770 -38.25 -21.14 -3.72
CA ALA A 770 -37.26 -20.36 -3.00
C ALA A 770 -36.53 -19.42 -3.98
N ILE A 771 -36.41 -18.13 -3.66
CA ILE A 771 -35.73 -17.15 -4.51
C ILE A 771 -34.36 -16.84 -3.91
N TYR A 772 -33.31 -16.99 -4.71
CA TYR A 772 -31.93 -16.67 -4.35
C TYR A 772 -31.43 -15.54 -5.25
N VAL A 773 -30.92 -14.47 -4.67
CA VAL A 773 -30.36 -13.35 -5.45
C VAL A 773 -28.97 -12.96 -4.94
N CYS A 774 -28.01 -12.86 -5.85
CA CYS A 774 -26.66 -12.36 -5.55
C CYS A 774 -26.13 -11.50 -6.70
N GLY A 775 -25.59 -10.33 -6.39
CA GLY A 775 -25.11 -9.36 -7.39
C GLY A 775 -25.09 -7.92 -6.85
N PRO A 776 -25.01 -6.91 -7.72
CA PRO A 776 -24.98 -5.50 -7.31
C PRO A 776 -26.24 -5.10 -6.51
N ASP A 777 -26.11 -4.19 -5.55
CA ASP A 777 -27.20 -3.74 -4.66
C ASP A 777 -28.48 -3.33 -5.40
N ARG A 778 -28.34 -2.73 -6.58
CA ARG A 778 -29.47 -2.35 -7.44
C ARG A 778 -30.32 -3.54 -7.89
N LEU A 779 -29.70 -4.69 -8.18
CA LEU A 779 -30.40 -5.91 -8.59
C LEU A 779 -31.09 -6.55 -7.39
N ILE A 780 -30.38 -6.69 -6.28
CA ILE A 780 -30.92 -7.25 -5.04
C ILE A 780 -32.14 -6.45 -4.58
N SER A 781 -32.01 -5.12 -4.52
CA SER A 781 -33.10 -4.22 -4.11
C SER A 781 -34.29 -4.28 -5.08
N ALA A 782 -34.03 -4.43 -6.38
CA ALA A 782 -35.10 -4.57 -7.38
C ALA A 782 -35.86 -5.88 -7.24
N VAL A 783 -35.17 -7.01 -6.99
CA VAL A 783 -35.82 -8.31 -6.72
C VAL A 783 -36.68 -8.23 -5.46
N GLU A 784 -36.17 -7.67 -4.36
CA GLU A 784 -36.93 -7.51 -3.12
C GLU A 784 -38.16 -6.60 -3.29
N ALA A 785 -38.00 -5.46 -3.95
CA ALA A 785 -39.11 -4.54 -4.20
C ALA A 785 -40.20 -5.19 -5.07
N THR A 786 -39.80 -5.94 -6.10
CA THR A 786 -40.72 -6.63 -7.00
C THR A 786 -41.43 -7.78 -6.28
N ALA A 787 -40.71 -8.58 -5.49
CA ALA A 787 -41.30 -9.65 -4.69
C ALA A 787 -42.34 -9.10 -3.69
N ARG A 788 -42.02 -7.99 -3.00
CA ARG A 788 -42.98 -7.31 -2.10
C ARG A 788 -44.20 -6.78 -2.86
N LYS A 789 -43.99 -6.11 -4.01
CA LYS A 789 -45.08 -5.61 -4.87
C LYS A 789 -46.04 -6.72 -5.28
N LEU A 790 -45.51 -7.89 -5.60
CA LEU A 790 -46.27 -9.07 -6.02
C LEU A 790 -46.81 -9.90 -4.83
N GLY A 791 -46.61 -9.48 -3.58
CA GLY A 791 -47.13 -10.18 -2.41
C GLY A 791 -46.46 -11.52 -2.10
N TRP A 792 -45.17 -11.67 -2.41
CA TRP A 792 -44.40 -12.84 -1.98
C TRP A 792 -44.27 -12.88 -0.45
N PRO A 793 -44.37 -14.06 0.19
CA PRO A 793 -44.19 -14.19 1.64
C PRO A 793 -42.80 -13.72 2.10
N ASP A 794 -42.75 -13.06 3.25
CA ASP A 794 -41.49 -12.65 3.88
C ASP A 794 -40.58 -13.86 4.13
N GLY A 795 -39.28 -13.69 3.88
CA GLY A 795 -38.27 -14.76 4.02
C GLY A 795 -38.13 -15.71 2.83
N ARG A 796 -38.94 -15.57 1.77
CA ARG A 796 -38.78 -16.35 0.52
C ARG A 796 -37.66 -15.87 -0.39
N VAL A 797 -37.27 -14.60 -0.26
CA VAL A 797 -36.11 -14.02 -0.95
C VAL A 797 -34.91 -14.12 -0.03
N ARG A 798 -33.93 -14.95 -0.41
CA ARG A 798 -32.63 -15.08 0.24
C ARG A 798 -31.60 -14.31 -0.57
N LYS A 799 -30.72 -13.57 0.09
CA LYS A 799 -29.69 -12.75 -0.54
C LYS A 799 -28.34 -12.90 0.13
N GLU A 800 -27.29 -12.70 -0.65
CA GLU A 800 -25.91 -12.59 -0.17
C GLU A 800 -25.33 -11.24 -0.62
N THR A 801 -24.60 -10.55 0.28
CA THR A 801 -23.99 -9.24 0.02
C THR A 801 -22.55 -9.24 0.55
N PHE A 802 -21.56 -9.23 -0.34
CA PHE A 802 -20.15 -8.99 0.02
C PHE A 802 -19.82 -7.51 -0.19
N GLY A 803 -20.18 -6.68 0.80
CA GLY A 803 -19.85 -5.26 0.82
C GLY A 803 -18.98 -4.93 2.03
N ALA A 804 -17.88 -4.22 1.83
CA ALA A 804 -17.32 -3.42 2.91
C ALA A 804 -18.35 -2.34 3.25
N VAL A 805 -18.88 -2.37 4.47
CA VAL A 805 -19.86 -1.38 4.92
C VAL A 805 -19.19 0.00 4.93
N PRO A 806 -19.67 0.99 4.16
CA PRO A 806 -19.33 2.39 4.37
C PRO A 806 -19.91 2.81 5.72
N GLY A 807 -19.11 3.44 6.58
CA GLY A 807 -19.57 3.94 7.87
C GLY A 807 -20.87 4.74 7.73
N ALA A 808 -21.92 4.32 8.43
CA ALA A 808 -23.20 5.00 8.45
C ALA A 808 -22.98 6.44 8.97
N ALA A 809 -23.32 7.42 8.13
CA ALA A 809 -23.45 8.80 8.55
C ALA A 809 -24.43 8.88 9.72
N GLY A 810 -23.96 9.36 10.88
CA GLY A 810 -24.81 9.59 12.04
C GLY A 810 -25.95 10.58 11.71
N PRO A 811 -27.11 10.46 12.37
CA PRO A 811 -28.21 11.37 12.14
C PRO A 811 -27.80 12.80 12.52
N ARG A 812 -28.08 13.76 11.62
CA ARG A 812 -27.93 15.19 11.92
C ARG A 812 -28.78 15.53 13.16
N PRO A 813 -28.25 16.28 14.14
CA PRO A 813 -29.06 16.70 15.28
C PRO A 813 -30.14 17.66 14.79
N ALA A 814 -31.38 17.38 15.18
CA ALA A 814 -32.49 18.30 15.05
C ALA A 814 -32.18 19.55 15.88
N SER A 815 -32.19 20.71 15.23
CA SER A 815 -32.24 22.00 15.89
C SER A 815 -33.58 22.18 16.60
N LEU A 816 -33.53 22.85 17.76
CA LEU A 816 -34.52 23.78 18.37
C LEU A 816 -34.66 23.54 19.89
N PRO A 817 -35.01 24.57 20.68
CA PRO A 817 -34.54 25.96 20.74
C PRO A 817 -33.50 26.20 21.84
#